data_AF-A0A7N6FGF1-F1
#
_entry.id   AF-A0A7N6FGF1-F1
#
_cell.length_a   1.000
_cell.length_b   1.000
_cell.length_c   1.000
_cell.angle_alpha   90.00
_cell.angle_beta   90.00
_cell.angle_gamma   90.00
#
_symmetry.space_group_name_H-M   'P 1'
#
loop_
_entity.id
_entity.type
_entity.pdbx_description
1 polymer ?
#
loop_
_entity_poly.entity_id
_entity_poly.type
_entity_poly.pdbx_seq_one_letter_code
_entity_poly.pdbx_strand_id
1 'polypeptide(L)'
;MYSHGSESLIKQAREIQESELQKFYSRLVKLLQAKELSHETVDSLQRLHIILFATKFTRTAELSSLCTQFLRSLESRQSEGPAHSFTHILPIINTMLTHSPECLTEDHVTLLSKKLVDWLRYASITQGGGASSGGFFTGPRLRQPMPVAELDGTVSGDFFTVLCVGQGFTEDQWMNVYSFSMLRHWLLTYHSVSTGSTTADTDDRSEVDGSVVSMVSATSSSSRLLPPKERLREKAFQYCQRLIEQSDRKTHRRIDAELQKACLVEAVGILDCVCVEDASLVYRTFPCIKALFGRLSSDLSFARVLLPIAQFYLNHGEMAAVDCESVWKVVFGRFPAELFNDAFLAHELLRFLRLNLESLQLRLPQYTRSFPNLLKFLAWNSPAVVDDFVDLLPSLVTTGTAVELLHTLLDLPCLSATLVLQHRSTCLPISDTGGRSLVSLDAFRNPSFRGLFLFLLRGEAGSGDTIDRLSTLHEQLAEAASWPRVVQCAQTVPVLLHIFFNTVVTIADQKLLAHLILVMLERSSLLLSLRTFIREVHRVFSCHLLRLCKLQPSLVMDQSHELVEFAGTTANVYNKEEMYTHVVWVLGEYLSVSCDSRCSVRLITSCFEALEAVLFEITSSTPPPGSPCPAPRVITTLMSALAKLASRSHDLIPRVSLFLSKLRSVTRCGSVTWCSDEEDLVAIVTRGEELWSLLKTPGVAQSVLTPSAHVTTPQWHKDTNVSMPLQMRALTSLTHSQ
;
A
#
# COMPACT_ATOMS: atom_id res chain seq x y z
N MET A 1 -22.62 -16.15 9.16
CA MET A 1 -22.81 -16.39 10.61
C MET A 1 -22.76 -17.89 10.83
N TYR A 2 -21.88 -18.35 11.72
CA TYR A 2 -21.79 -19.77 12.07
C TYR A 2 -23.01 -20.19 12.89
N SER A 3 -23.38 -21.47 12.89
CA SER A 3 -24.48 -21.95 13.75
C SER A 3 -24.07 -21.86 15.23
N HIS A 4 -25.03 -21.68 16.15
CA HIS A 4 -24.78 -21.63 17.60
C HIS A 4 -23.95 -22.81 18.12
N GLY A 5 -24.13 -24.00 17.54
CA GLY A 5 -23.32 -25.19 17.86
C GLY A 5 -21.85 -25.06 17.42
N SER A 6 -21.60 -24.44 16.26
CA SER A 6 -20.25 -24.20 15.75
C SER A 6 -19.50 -23.16 16.60
N GLU A 7 -20.19 -22.12 17.07
CA GLU A 7 -19.60 -21.11 17.97
C GLU A 7 -19.23 -21.70 19.34
N SER A 8 -20.07 -22.60 19.87
CA SER A 8 -19.80 -23.33 21.12
C SER A 8 -18.54 -24.20 21.01
N LEU A 9 -18.39 -24.94 19.90
CA LEU A 9 -17.20 -25.78 19.64
C LEU A 9 -15.91 -24.96 19.49
N ILE A 10 -15.96 -23.82 18.79
CA ILE A 10 -14.81 -22.92 18.63
C ILE A 10 -14.42 -22.31 19.99
N LYS A 11 -15.40 -21.94 20.81
CA LYS A 11 -15.15 -21.42 22.17
C LYS A 11 -14.49 -22.47 23.06
N GLN A 12 -15.01 -23.69 23.09
CA GLN A 12 -14.41 -24.82 23.82
C GLN A 12 -12.99 -25.13 23.34
N ALA A 13 -12.73 -25.07 22.03
CA ALA A 13 -11.41 -25.28 21.46
C ALA A 13 -10.40 -24.18 21.86
N ARG A 14 -10.85 -22.92 22.04
CA ARG A 14 -10.01 -21.81 22.52
C ARG A 14 -9.69 -21.90 24.01
N GLU A 15 -10.65 -22.38 24.80
CA GLU A 15 -10.58 -22.41 26.27
C GLU A 15 -9.98 -23.72 26.83
N ILE A 16 -9.54 -24.63 25.97
CA ILE A 16 -8.98 -25.93 26.39
C ILE A 16 -7.75 -25.75 27.30
N GLN A 17 -7.75 -26.41 28.45
CA GLN A 17 -6.62 -26.38 29.38
C GLN A 17 -5.43 -27.17 28.83
N GLU A 18 -4.21 -26.77 29.20
CA GLU A 18 -2.98 -27.40 28.70
C GLU A 18 -2.88 -28.88 29.11
N SER A 19 -3.28 -29.21 30.34
CA SER A 19 -3.30 -30.60 30.84
C SER A 19 -4.30 -31.51 30.11
N GLU A 20 -5.44 -30.96 29.67
CA GLU A 20 -6.43 -31.67 28.87
C GLU A 20 -5.94 -31.87 27.43
N LEU A 21 -5.26 -30.86 26.88
CA LEU A 21 -4.65 -30.92 25.56
C LEU A 21 -3.54 -31.99 25.50
N GLN A 22 -2.69 -32.09 26.53
CA GLN A 22 -1.67 -33.13 26.64
C GLN A 22 -2.27 -34.56 26.72
N LYS A 23 -3.36 -34.73 27.48
CA LYS A 23 -4.11 -36.00 27.53
C LYS A 23 -4.72 -36.34 26.17
N PHE A 24 -5.20 -35.34 25.46
CA PHE A 24 -5.74 -35.51 24.11
C PHE A 24 -4.66 -35.92 23.10
N TYR A 25 -3.51 -35.24 23.09
CA TYR A 25 -2.38 -35.58 22.24
C TYR A 25 -1.85 -36.99 22.52
N SER A 26 -1.64 -37.35 23.79
CA SER A 26 -1.19 -38.70 24.15
C SER A 26 -2.20 -39.80 23.79
N ARG A 27 -3.51 -39.53 23.84
CA ARG A 27 -4.54 -40.45 23.33
C ARG A 27 -4.46 -40.58 21.81
N LEU A 28 -4.33 -39.47 21.09
CA LEU A 28 -4.24 -39.46 19.64
C LEU A 28 -2.99 -40.20 19.14
N VAL A 29 -1.85 -39.99 19.78
CA VAL A 29 -0.60 -40.74 19.56
C VAL A 29 -0.82 -42.25 19.64
N LYS A 30 -1.53 -42.72 20.68
CA LYS A 30 -1.86 -44.15 20.85
C LYS A 30 -2.80 -44.65 19.76
N LEU A 31 -3.77 -43.85 19.34
CA LEU A 31 -4.69 -44.20 18.25
C LEU A 31 -3.96 -44.29 16.89
N LEU A 32 -2.99 -43.41 16.63
CA LEU A 32 -2.18 -43.42 15.41
C LEU A 32 -1.18 -44.60 15.34
N GLN A 33 -0.81 -45.15 16.50
CA GLN A 33 0.05 -46.35 16.58
C GLN A 33 -0.73 -47.67 16.43
N ALA A 34 -2.07 -47.62 16.40
CA ALA A 34 -2.90 -48.79 16.18
C ALA A 34 -2.80 -49.28 14.72
N LYS A 35 -2.89 -50.60 14.53
CA LYS A 35 -2.72 -51.25 13.21
C LYS A 35 -3.89 -50.96 12.24
N GLU A 36 -5.05 -50.58 12.76
CA GLU A 36 -6.24 -50.20 11.99
C GLU A 36 -6.78 -48.86 12.51
N LEU A 37 -6.97 -47.90 11.61
CA LEU A 37 -7.47 -46.56 11.94
C LEU A 37 -9.00 -46.62 12.09
N SER A 38 -9.48 -46.45 13.32
CA SER A 38 -10.92 -46.49 13.65
C SER A 38 -11.63 -45.16 13.35
N HIS A 39 -12.97 -45.17 13.33
CA HIS A 39 -13.80 -43.95 13.22
C HIS A 39 -13.50 -42.94 14.35
N GLU A 40 -13.06 -43.43 15.52
CA GLU A 40 -12.60 -42.61 16.65
C GLU A 40 -11.32 -41.83 16.33
N THR A 41 -10.45 -42.41 15.49
CA THR A 41 -9.23 -41.73 15.03
C THR A 41 -9.58 -40.57 14.11
N VAL A 42 -10.53 -40.76 13.19
CA VAL A 42 -11.01 -39.70 12.29
C VAL A 42 -11.65 -38.54 13.05
N ASP A 43 -12.53 -38.82 14.01
CA ASP A 43 -13.15 -37.79 14.86
C ASP A 43 -12.09 -37.01 15.67
N SER A 44 -11.09 -37.73 16.19
CA SER A 44 -9.97 -37.10 16.92
C SER A 44 -9.10 -36.22 16.01
N LEU A 45 -8.88 -36.60 14.75
CA LEU A 45 -8.15 -35.77 13.78
C LEU A 45 -8.92 -34.50 13.41
N GLN A 46 -10.23 -34.62 13.19
CA GLN A 46 -11.09 -33.46 12.92
C GLN A 46 -11.11 -32.50 14.11
N ARG A 47 -11.21 -33.03 15.33
CA ARG A 47 -11.15 -32.24 16.56
C ARG A 47 -9.78 -31.58 16.74
N LEU A 48 -8.68 -32.27 16.43
CA LEU A 48 -7.34 -31.69 16.45
C LEU A 48 -7.25 -30.51 15.48
N HIS A 49 -7.74 -30.66 14.25
CA HIS A 49 -7.73 -29.60 13.25
C HIS A 49 -8.47 -28.33 13.75
N ILE A 50 -9.63 -28.51 14.39
CA ILE A 50 -10.40 -27.40 14.98
C ILE A 50 -9.64 -26.74 16.14
N ILE A 51 -9.04 -27.52 17.04
CA ILE A 51 -8.26 -26.99 18.18
C ILE A 51 -7.07 -26.16 17.69
N LEU A 52 -6.33 -26.70 16.73
CA LEU A 52 -5.17 -26.04 16.14
C LEU A 52 -5.56 -24.72 15.46
N PHE A 53 -6.63 -24.73 14.67
CA PHE A 53 -7.16 -23.52 14.02
C PHE A 53 -7.67 -22.48 15.03
N ALA A 54 -8.42 -22.92 16.05
CA ALA A 54 -9.02 -22.05 17.06
C ALA A 54 -7.98 -21.37 17.96
N THR A 55 -6.86 -22.04 18.25
CA THR A 55 -5.77 -21.55 19.12
C THR A 55 -4.69 -20.77 18.39
N LYS A 56 -4.84 -20.54 17.07
CA LYS A 56 -3.85 -19.87 16.20
C LYS A 56 -2.43 -20.42 16.36
N PHE A 57 -2.29 -21.72 16.64
CA PHE A 57 -0.99 -22.41 16.70
C PHE A 57 0.00 -21.88 17.75
N THR A 58 -0.49 -21.23 18.82
CA THR A 58 0.36 -20.67 19.88
C THR A 58 1.00 -21.69 20.83
N ARG A 59 0.59 -22.97 20.76
CA ARG A 59 1.05 -24.05 21.66
C ARG A 59 1.85 -25.10 20.88
N THR A 60 3.13 -24.81 20.62
CA THR A 60 3.98 -25.52 19.63
C THR A 60 4.89 -26.63 20.19
N ALA A 61 5.12 -26.70 21.50
CA ALA A 61 6.17 -27.56 22.08
C ALA A 61 5.98 -29.08 21.87
N GLU A 62 4.74 -29.58 21.72
CA GLU A 62 4.46 -31.02 21.55
C GLU A 62 4.11 -31.43 20.11
N LEU A 63 4.04 -30.47 19.19
CA LEU A 63 3.68 -30.70 17.78
C LEU A 63 4.74 -31.53 17.03
N SER A 64 6.02 -31.42 17.39
CA SER A 64 7.10 -32.20 16.76
C SER A 64 6.89 -33.72 16.90
N SER A 65 6.46 -34.16 18.10
CA SER A 65 6.21 -35.58 18.38
C SER A 65 5.01 -36.13 17.59
N LEU A 66 3.96 -35.33 17.46
CA LEU A 66 2.78 -35.63 16.64
C LEU A 66 3.13 -35.64 15.15
N CYS A 67 3.93 -34.67 14.67
CA CYS A 67 4.35 -34.56 13.28
C CYS A 67 5.11 -35.82 12.84
N THR A 68 6.06 -36.26 13.66
CA THR A 68 6.83 -37.49 13.43
C THR A 68 5.92 -38.71 13.32
N GLN A 69 4.87 -38.79 14.15
CA GLN A 69 3.93 -39.92 14.10
C GLN A 69 2.96 -39.86 12.91
N PHE A 70 2.51 -38.67 12.53
CA PHE A 70 1.73 -38.48 11.31
C PHE A 70 2.53 -38.83 10.06
N LEU A 71 3.82 -38.51 10.03
CA LEU A 71 4.69 -38.86 8.92
C LEU A 71 4.99 -40.37 8.89
N ARG A 72 5.19 -41.01 10.03
CA ARG A 72 5.32 -42.48 10.13
C ARG A 72 4.05 -43.22 9.72
N SER A 73 2.87 -42.71 10.04
CA SER A 73 1.62 -43.36 9.61
C SER A 73 1.47 -43.35 8.09
N LEU A 74 2.01 -42.35 7.39
CA LEU A 74 2.10 -42.31 5.92
C LEU A 74 3.08 -43.34 5.33
N GLU A 75 4.03 -43.87 6.11
CA GLU A 75 4.96 -44.93 5.66
C GLU A 75 4.30 -46.31 5.59
N SER A 76 3.29 -46.57 6.44
CA SER A 76 2.64 -47.87 6.53
C SER A 76 1.98 -48.26 5.19
N ARG A 77 2.30 -49.45 4.68
CA ARG A 77 1.79 -49.94 3.38
C ARG A 77 0.27 -50.03 3.41
N GLN A 78 -0.36 -49.64 2.28
CA GLN A 78 -1.78 -49.85 1.96
C GLN A 78 -2.22 -51.26 2.40
N SER A 79 -2.82 -51.33 3.58
CA SER A 79 -3.58 -52.47 4.08
C SER A 79 -5.03 -52.02 4.03
N GLU A 80 -5.92 -52.91 3.59
CA GLU A 80 -7.36 -52.72 3.39
C GLU A 80 -8.08 -52.27 4.69
N GLY A 81 -7.86 -51.01 5.09
CA GLY A 81 -8.55 -50.33 6.18
C GLY A 81 -9.51 -49.26 5.64
N PRO A 82 -10.40 -48.72 6.48
CA PRO A 82 -11.46 -47.81 6.03
C PRO A 82 -10.87 -46.56 5.34
N ALA A 83 -11.36 -46.32 4.12
CA ALA A 83 -10.83 -45.47 3.04
C ALA A 83 -10.75 -43.95 3.29
N HIS A 84 -10.69 -43.47 4.54
CA HIS A 84 -10.90 -42.06 4.90
C HIS A 84 -9.88 -41.46 5.88
N SER A 85 -8.81 -42.17 6.25
CA SER A 85 -7.94 -41.72 7.34
C SER A 85 -6.82 -40.77 6.91
N PHE A 86 -6.21 -40.97 5.72
CA PHE A 86 -5.10 -40.13 5.26
C PHE A 86 -5.51 -38.74 4.77
N THR A 87 -6.76 -38.59 4.30
CA THR A 87 -7.34 -37.31 3.86
C THR A 87 -7.42 -36.27 4.99
N HIS A 88 -7.51 -36.71 6.24
CA HIS A 88 -7.52 -35.83 7.41
C HIS A 88 -6.12 -35.54 7.97
N ILE A 89 -5.13 -36.38 7.68
CA ILE A 89 -3.76 -36.26 8.19
C ILE A 89 -2.98 -35.19 7.41
N LEU A 90 -3.08 -35.17 6.08
CA LEU A 90 -2.27 -34.26 5.25
C LEU A 90 -2.55 -32.77 5.50
N PRO A 91 -3.82 -32.32 5.65
CA PRO A 91 -4.10 -30.93 6.02
C PRO A 91 -3.52 -30.54 7.39
N ILE A 92 -3.53 -31.47 8.36
CA ILE A 92 -2.94 -31.24 9.69
C ILE A 92 -1.42 -31.10 9.55
N ILE A 93 -0.76 -31.98 8.80
CA ILE A 93 0.66 -31.85 8.48
C ILE A 93 0.95 -30.50 7.85
N ASN A 94 0.26 -30.13 6.76
CA ASN A 94 0.46 -28.85 6.08
C ASN A 94 0.35 -27.65 7.04
N THR A 95 -0.63 -27.70 7.94
CA THR A 95 -0.83 -26.63 8.90
C THR A 95 0.25 -26.59 9.98
N MET A 96 0.73 -27.75 10.45
CA MET A 96 1.88 -27.84 11.35
C MET A 96 3.16 -27.33 10.69
N LEU A 97 3.35 -27.61 9.40
CA LEU A 97 4.48 -27.11 8.62
C LEU A 97 4.49 -25.59 8.49
N THR A 98 3.31 -24.98 8.38
CA THR A 98 3.18 -23.51 8.28
C THR A 98 3.67 -22.81 9.55
N HIS A 99 3.47 -23.42 10.73
CA HIS A 99 3.70 -22.77 12.02
C HIS A 99 4.94 -23.26 12.76
N SER A 100 5.46 -24.45 12.43
CA SER A 100 6.64 -25.03 13.07
C SER A 100 7.47 -25.84 12.07
N PRO A 101 8.12 -25.19 11.08
CA PRO A 101 8.92 -25.88 10.06
C PRO A 101 10.14 -26.62 10.67
N GLU A 102 10.65 -26.15 11.81
CA GLU A 102 11.76 -26.77 12.56
C GLU A 102 11.46 -28.19 13.07
N CYS A 103 10.19 -28.63 13.05
CA CYS A 103 9.82 -29.99 13.44
C CYS A 103 10.22 -31.05 12.40
N LEU A 104 10.66 -30.65 11.21
CA LEU A 104 11.03 -31.55 10.12
C LEU A 104 12.51 -31.95 10.18
N THR A 105 12.77 -33.25 10.01
CA THR A 105 14.11 -33.77 9.72
C THR A 105 14.29 -33.93 8.21
N GLU A 106 15.52 -34.08 7.75
CA GLU A 106 15.81 -34.34 6.33
C GLU A 106 15.15 -35.63 5.82
N ASP A 107 15.09 -36.67 6.66
CA ASP A 107 14.41 -37.93 6.35
C ASP A 107 12.90 -37.72 6.14
N HIS A 108 12.27 -36.91 7.00
CA HIS A 108 10.86 -36.56 6.87
C HIS A 108 10.57 -35.80 5.56
N VAL A 109 11.45 -34.87 5.18
CA VAL A 109 11.34 -34.13 3.91
C VAL A 109 11.47 -35.07 2.72
N THR A 110 12.42 -36.01 2.80
CA THR A 110 12.69 -36.99 1.75
C THR A 110 11.50 -37.94 1.57
N LEU A 111 10.93 -38.43 2.68
CA LEU A 111 9.76 -39.29 2.69
C LEU A 111 8.56 -38.60 2.05
N LEU A 112 8.20 -37.40 2.52
CA LEU A 112 7.01 -36.70 2.04
C LEU A 112 7.17 -36.31 0.56
N SER A 113 8.38 -35.91 0.14
CA SER A 113 8.66 -35.62 -1.27
C SER A 113 8.44 -36.85 -2.16
N LYS A 114 8.84 -38.05 -1.72
CA LYS A 114 8.54 -39.30 -2.46
C LYS A 114 7.04 -39.56 -2.56
N LYS A 115 6.30 -39.39 -1.45
CA LYS A 115 4.84 -39.62 -1.42
C LYS A 115 4.09 -38.62 -2.31
N LEU A 116 4.44 -37.34 -2.25
CA LEU A 116 3.88 -36.30 -3.12
C LEU A 116 4.12 -36.63 -4.60
N VAL A 117 5.33 -37.06 -4.96
CA VAL A 117 5.63 -37.53 -6.34
C VAL A 117 4.70 -38.67 -6.75
N ASP A 118 4.52 -39.66 -5.88
CA ASP A 118 3.71 -40.82 -6.20
C ASP A 118 2.24 -40.46 -6.38
N TRP A 119 1.70 -39.62 -5.49
CA TRP A 119 0.31 -39.15 -5.57
C TRP A 119 0.06 -38.23 -6.77
N LEU A 120 1.00 -37.35 -7.11
CA LEU A 120 0.86 -36.44 -8.26
C LEU A 120 0.91 -37.18 -9.60
N ARG A 121 1.74 -38.23 -9.74
CA ARG A 121 1.97 -38.89 -11.04
C ARG A 121 1.19 -40.17 -11.25
N TYR A 122 0.92 -40.95 -10.20
CA TYR A 122 0.41 -42.32 -10.32
C TYR A 122 -0.99 -42.52 -9.73
N ALA A 123 -1.72 -41.45 -9.45
CA ALA A 123 -3.14 -41.54 -9.12
C ALA A 123 -3.94 -42.17 -10.27
N SER A 124 -4.90 -43.02 -9.90
CA SER A 124 -5.72 -43.81 -10.81
C SER A 124 -6.59 -42.95 -11.70
N ILE A 125 -6.81 -43.41 -12.93
CA ILE A 125 -7.65 -42.75 -13.94
C ILE A 125 -9.04 -43.40 -14.07
N THR A 126 -9.40 -44.24 -13.12
CA THR A 126 -10.71 -44.92 -13.03
C THR A 126 -11.51 -44.36 -11.87
N GLN A 127 -12.82 -44.18 -12.05
CA GLN A 127 -13.71 -43.69 -11.00
C GLN A 127 -13.80 -44.71 -9.85
N GLY A 128 -13.93 -44.20 -8.62
CA GLY A 128 -14.25 -45.03 -7.46
C GLY A 128 -15.64 -45.65 -7.63
N GLY A 129 -15.79 -46.91 -7.22
CA GLY A 129 -17.05 -47.65 -7.37
C GLY A 129 -18.23 -46.92 -6.72
N GLY A 130 -19.14 -46.39 -7.54
CA GLY A 130 -20.39 -45.79 -7.05
C GLY A 130 -21.34 -46.87 -6.53
N ALA A 131 -21.93 -46.62 -5.36
CA ALA A 131 -23.07 -47.39 -4.88
C ALA A 131 -24.14 -47.44 -5.98
N SER A 132 -24.57 -48.64 -6.34
CA SER A 132 -25.58 -48.88 -7.36
C SER A 132 -26.84 -48.03 -7.11
N SER A 133 -27.19 -47.12 -8.01
CA SER A 133 -28.57 -46.63 -8.09
C SER A 133 -29.45 -47.82 -8.49
N GLY A 134 -30.23 -48.33 -7.55
CA GLY A 134 -31.04 -49.53 -7.71
C GLY A 134 -32.01 -49.46 -8.89
N GLY A 135 -31.70 -50.21 -9.95
CA GLY A 135 -32.65 -50.59 -11.00
C GLY A 135 -33.04 -52.04 -10.80
N PHE A 136 -34.33 -52.31 -10.60
CA PHE A 136 -34.88 -53.58 -10.10
C PHE A 136 -34.73 -54.80 -11.03
N PHE A 137 -34.09 -54.68 -12.20
CA PHE A 137 -33.88 -55.78 -13.14
C PHE A 137 -32.58 -55.61 -13.95
N THR A 138 -31.41 -55.97 -13.40
CA THR A 138 -30.25 -56.49 -14.17
C THR A 138 -29.28 -57.21 -13.22
N GLY A 139 -28.85 -58.42 -13.57
CA GLY A 139 -27.94 -59.24 -12.77
C GLY A 139 -26.51 -58.65 -12.62
N PRO A 140 -25.69 -59.19 -11.70
CA PRO A 140 -24.39 -58.63 -11.35
C PRO A 140 -23.36 -58.96 -12.42
N ARG A 141 -23.30 -58.17 -13.48
CA ARG A 141 -22.06 -58.01 -14.24
C ARG A 141 -21.31 -56.85 -13.59
N LEU A 142 -20.14 -57.13 -13.02
CA LEU A 142 -19.15 -56.11 -12.63
C LEU A 142 -18.91 -55.21 -13.84
N ARG A 143 -19.60 -54.08 -13.94
CA ARG A 143 -19.29 -53.05 -14.93
C ARG A 143 -17.88 -52.59 -14.62
N GLN A 144 -17.00 -52.63 -15.64
CA GLN A 144 -15.66 -52.09 -15.50
C GLN A 144 -15.75 -50.64 -14.97
N PRO A 145 -14.90 -50.26 -13.99
CA PRO A 145 -14.95 -48.93 -13.41
C PRO A 145 -14.76 -47.91 -14.54
N MET A 146 -15.70 -46.97 -14.65
CA MET A 146 -15.69 -45.99 -15.72
C MET A 146 -14.45 -45.10 -15.58
N PRO A 147 -13.81 -44.69 -16.68
CA PRO A 147 -12.68 -43.78 -16.61
C PRO A 147 -13.14 -42.41 -16.09
N VAL A 148 -12.21 -41.68 -15.47
CA VAL A 148 -12.46 -40.30 -15.06
C VAL A 148 -12.48 -39.41 -16.31
N ALA A 149 -13.38 -38.43 -16.33
CA ALA A 149 -13.50 -37.49 -17.42
C ALA A 149 -12.68 -36.21 -17.16
N GLU A 150 -12.47 -35.39 -18.17
CA GLU A 150 -12.00 -34.01 -18.05
C GLU A 150 -13.21 -33.06 -17.92
N LEU A 151 -12.97 -31.76 -17.70
CA LEU A 151 -14.03 -30.76 -17.47
C LEU A 151 -15.04 -30.62 -18.63
N ASP A 152 -14.66 -31.02 -19.84
CA ASP A 152 -15.49 -31.04 -21.04
C ASP A 152 -16.21 -32.39 -21.26
N GLY A 153 -16.05 -33.33 -20.33
CA GLY A 153 -16.67 -34.67 -20.38
C GLY A 153 -15.93 -35.70 -21.23
N THR A 154 -14.81 -35.35 -21.86
CA THR A 154 -13.97 -36.33 -22.57
C THR A 154 -13.16 -37.19 -21.59
N VAL A 155 -12.68 -38.35 -22.02
CA VAL A 155 -11.92 -39.28 -21.16
C VAL A 155 -10.51 -38.75 -20.88
N SER A 156 -10.07 -38.78 -19.61
CA SER A 156 -8.71 -38.38 -19.23
C SER A 156 -7.66 -39.40 -19.72
N GLY A 157 -6.59 -38.94 -20.38
CA GLY A 157 -5.68 -39.80 -21.15
C GLY A 157 -4.27 -40.05 -20.61
N ASP A 158 -3.68 -39.16 -19.79
CA ASP A 158 -2.27 -39.28 -19.34
C ASP A 158 -2.15 -39.70 -17.86
N PHE A 159 -2.53 -38.81 -16.94
CA PHE A 159 -2.64 -39.08 -15.51
C PHE A 159 -3.72 -38.21 -14.87
N PHE A 160 -4.17 -38.60 -13.67
CA PHE A 160 -5.21 -37.87 -12.94
C PHE A 160 -4.71 -36.51 -12.44
N THR A 161 -5.57 -35.49 -12.52
CA THR A 161 -5.33 -34.16 -11.97
C THR A 161 -6.57 -33.65 -11.22
N VAL A 162 -6.41 -32.56 -10.50
CA VAL A 162 -7.52 -31.86 -9.79
C VAL A 162 -8.62 -31.35 -10.74
N LEU A 163 -8.38 -31.25 -12.05
CA LEU A 163 -9.38 -30.86 -13.06
C LEU A 163 -10.11 -32.05 -13.68
N CYS A 164 -9.86 -33.27 -13.20
CA CYS A 164 -10.61 -34.45 -13.61
C CYS A 164 -11.97 -34.54 -12.88
N VAL A 165 -13.00 -35.00 -13.57
CA VAL A 165 -14.39 -35.11 -13.09
C VAL A 165 -14.81 -36.58 -13.03
N GLY A 166 -15.30 -37.02 -11.86
CA GLY A 166 -15.82 -38.37 -11.65
C GLY A 166 -17.03 -38.37 -10.71
N GLN A 167 -17.82 -39.44 -10.71
CA GLN A 167 -18.95 -39.59 -9.78
C GLN A 167 -18.51 -39.88 -8.35
N GLY A 168 -17.30 -40.43 -8.18
CA GLY A 168 -16.65 -40.64 -6.90
C GLY A 168 -15.14 -40.77 -7.09
N PHE A 169 -14.38 -40.19 -6.17
CA PHE A 169 -12.92 -40.27 -6.19
C PHE A 169 -12.41 -41.39 -5.29
N THR A 170 -11.41 -42.11 -5.78
CA THR A 170 -10.62 -43.07 -5.01
C THR A 170 -9.69 -42.34 -4.03
N GLU A 171 -9.11 -43.07 -3.08
CA GLU A 171 -8.24 -42.48 -2.06
C GLU A 171 -7.00 -41.82 -2.66
N ASP A 172 -6.34 -42.46 -3.61
CA ASP A 172 -5.18 -41.92 -4.33
C ASP A 172 -5.52 -40.66 -5.15
N GLN A 173 -6.75 -40.56 -5.68
CA GLN A 173 -7.26 -39.34 -6.34
C GLN A 173 -7.46 -38.20 -5.33
N TRP A 174 -8.00 -38.48 -4.14
CA TRP A 174 -8.06 -37.48 -3.07
C TRP A 174 -6.67 -37.04 -2.63
N MET A 175 -5.74 -37.98 -2.46
CA MET A 175 -4.36 -37.66 -2.10
C MET A 175 -3.67 -36.82 -3.17
N ASN A 176 -3.95 -37.02 -4.46
CA ASN A 176 -3.49 -36.16 -5.54
C ASN A 176 -4.00 -34.71 -5.38
N VAL A 177 -5.30 -34.52 -5.15
CA VAL A 177 -5.90 -33.19 -4.93
C VAL A 177 -5.28 -32.49 -3.73
N TYR A 178 -5.14 -33.20 -2.60
CA TYR A 178 -4.49 -32.64 -1.41
C TYR A 178 -3.01 -32.32 -1.66
N SER A 179 -2.29 -33.19 -2.35
CA SER A 179 -0.88 -32.98 -2.70
C SER A 179 -0.69 -31.70 -3.50
N PHE A 180 -1.50 -31.49 -4.54
CA PHE A 180 -1.47 -30.26 -5.33
C PHE A 180 -1.78 -29.03 -4.47
N SER A 181 -2.82 -29.10 -3.62
CA SER A 181 -3.28 -27.96 -2.80
C SER A 181 -2.23 -27.44 -1.80
N MET A 182 -1.25 -28.26 -1.42
CA MET A 182 -0.16 -27.87 -0.52
C MET A 182 1.21 -27.82 -1.17
N LEU A 183 1.31 -28.16 -2.46
CA LEU A 183 2.59 -28.34 -3.13
C LEU A 183 3.44 -27.07 -3.11
N ARG A 184 2.84 -25.91 -3.42
CA ARG A 184 3.55 -24.63 -3.37
C ARG A 184 4.05 -24.30 -1.97
N HIS A 185 3.20 -24.48 -0.97
CA HIS A 185 3.59 -24.26 0.42
C HIS A 185 4.74 -25.19 0.82
N TRP A 186 4.66 -26.47 0.44
CA TRP A 186 5.71 -27.45 0.68
C TRP A 186 7.05 -27.03 0.04
N LEU A 187 7.04 -26.66 -1.25
CA LEU A 187 8.21 -26.19 -1.99
C LEU A 187 8.89 -24.99 -1.30
N LEU A 188 8.10 -24.04 -0.79
CA LEU A 188 8.62 -22.88 -0.07
C LEU A 188 9.20 -23.23 1.32
N THR A 189 8.58 -24.17 2.04
CA THR A 189 8.89 -24.42 3.46
C THR A 189 10.15 -25.26 3.68
N TYR A 190 10.43 -26.29 2.85
CA TYR A 190 11.55 -27.20 3.15
C TYR A 190 12.95 -26.61 2.90
N HIS A 191 13.09 -25.46 2.25
CA HIS A 191 14.38 -24.76 2.12
C HIS A 191 14.90 -24.23 3.45
N SER A 192 13.99 -23.81 4.34
CA SER A 192 14.35 -23.29 5.67
C SER A 192 15.05 -24.32 6.56
N VAL A 193 14.80 -25.62 6.31
CA VAL A 193 15.37 -26.74 7.07
C VAL A 193 16.76 -27.11 6.56
N SER A 194 17.06 -26.87 5.27
CA SER A 194 18.32 -27.26 4.64
C SER A 194 19.48 -26.31 4.94
N THR A 195 19.21 -25.05 5.28
CA THR A 195 20.22 -24.04 5.61
C THR A 195 20.72 -24.12 7.06
N GLY A 196 20.06 -24.90 7.93
CA GLY A 196 20.44 -25.05 9.33
C GLY A 196 21.57 -26.06 9.63
N SER A 197 21.96 -26.91 8.65
CA SER A 197 22.95 -27.99 8.87
C SER A 197 24.30 -27.78 8.17
N THR A 198 24.53 -26.67 7.47
CA THR A 198 25.83 -26.39 6.82
C THR A 198 26.70 -25.50 7.70
N THR A 199 27.15 -26.04 8.83
CA THR A 199 28.38 -25.56 9.48
C THR A 199 29.52 -26.49 9.11
N ALA A 200 30.48 -25.93 8.36
CA ALA A 200 31.84 -26.43 8.13
C ALA A 200 31.97 -27.85 7.56
N ASP A 201 32.04 -27.96 6.24
CA ASP A 201 33.14 -28.69 5.63
C ASP A 201 33.53 -28.01 4.30
N THR A 202 34.72 -27.43 4.33
CA THR A 202 35.46 -26.87 3.21
C THR A 202 35.96 -27.99 2.28
N ASP A 203 36.08 -27.65 0.99
CA ASP A 203 36.86 -28.34 -0.04
C ASP A 203 36.47 -29.77 -0.44
N ASP A 204 35.76 -29.91 -1.56
CA ASP A 204 36.38 -30.49 -2.77
C ASP A 204 35.48 -30.26 -4.01
N ARG A 205 35.70 -29.14 -4.72
CA ARG A 205 35.20 -28.99 -6.09
C ARG A 205 36.27 -29.56 -7.02
N SER A 206 36.15 -30.83 -7.38
CA SER A 206 36.82 -31.35 -8.58
C SER A 206 35.90 -31.20 -9.78
N GLU A 207 36.29 -30.25 -10.63
CA GLU A 207 35.82 -30.08 -11.99
C GLU A 207 36.04 -31.40 -12.76
N VAL A 208 34.97 -31.99 -13.29
CA VAL A 208 35.08 -32.92 -14.41
C VAL A 208 34.37 -32.30 -15.61
N ASP A 209 35.21 -32.15 -16.61
CA ASP A 209 35.10 -31.39 -17.84
C ASP A 209 34.02 -31.92 -18.81
N GLY A 210 33.70 -31.03 -19.76
CA GLY A 210 32.69 -31.09 -20.81
C GLY A 210 32.23 -32.46 -21.33
N SER A 211 30.91 -32.61 -21.40
CA SER A 211 30.29 -33.29 -22.54
C SER A 211 28.91 -32.72 -22.86
N VAL A 212 28.89 -31.87 -23.88
CA VAL A 212 27.70 -31.34 -24.56
C VAL A 212 27.13 -32.46 -25.43
N VAL A 213 26.32 -33.38 -24.90
CA VAL A 213 25.50 -34.28 -25.72
C VAL A 213 24.17 -34.65 -25.03
N SER A 214 23.06 -34.37 -25.73
CA SER A 214 21.71 -34.94 -25.57
C SER A 214 20.72 -34.24 -24.62
N MET A 215 20.39 -32.98 -24.91
CA MET A 215 19.17 -32.31 -24.44
C MET A 215 17.97 -32.65 -25.36
N VAL A 216 17.60 -33.92 -25.44
CA VAL A 216 16.32 -34.35 -26.05
C VAL A 216 15.78 -35.53 -25.26
N SER A 217 14.61 -35.34 -24.64
CA SER A 217 13.74 -36.37 -24.05
C SER A 217 14.31 -37.19 -22.88
N ALA A 218 14.22 -36.65 -21.66
CA ALA A 218 14.19 -37.49 -20.47
C ALA A 218 12.85 -38.25 -20.44
N THR A 219 12.83 -39.44 -21.05
CA THR A 219 11.76 -40.43 -20.84
C THR A 219 11.63 -40.74 -19.34
N SER A 220 10.41 -41.08 -18.91
CA SER A 220 9.97 -41.31 -17.52
C SER A 220 10.89 -42.21 -16.65
N SER A 221 11.77 -42.99 -17.26
CA SER A 221 12.78 -43.84 -16.61
C SER A 221 13.97 -43.09 -15.98
N SER A 222 14.46 -41.99 -16.59
CA SER A 222 15.65 -41.28 -16.08
C SER A 222 15.36 -40.45 -14.82
N SER A 223 14.13 -39.95 -14.67
CA SER A 223 13.69 -39.18 -13.49
C SER A 223 13.69 -39.98 -12.18
N ARG A 224 13.75 -41.32 -12.24
CA ARG A 224 13.78 -42.17 -11.04
C ARG A 224 15.12 -42.13 -10.30
N LEU A 225 16.19 -41.69 -10.98
CA LEU A 225 17.54 -41.60 -10.45
C LEU A 225 17.81 -40.28 -9.71
N LEU A 226 16.91 -39.30 -9.86
CA LEU A 226 17.05 -38.01 -9.21
C LEU A 226 16.79 -38.11 -7.69
N PRO A 227 17.48 -37.32 -6.87
CA PRO A 227 17.13 -37.11 -5.47
C PRO A 227 15.64 -36.76 -5.33
N PRO A 228 14.97 -37.18 -4.24
CA PRO A 228 13.52 -36.99 -4.09
C PRO A 228 13.01 -35.56 -4.23
N LYS A 229 13.80 -34.56 -3.82
CA LYS A 229 13.49 -33.13 -3.98
C LYS A 229 13.49 -32.70 -5.45
N GLU A 230 14.54 -33.06 -6.20
CA GLU A 230 14.66 -32.77 -7.64
C GLU A 230 13.58 -33.50 -8.45
N ARG A 231 13.31 -34.75 -8.09
CA ARG A 231 12.22 -35.53 -8.69
C ARG A 231 10.85 -34.90 -8.43
N LEU A 232 10.63 -34.35 -7.24
CA LEU A 232 9.40 -33.61 -6.92
C LEU A 232 9.26 -32.36 -7.79
N ARG A 233 10.34 -31.58 -7.99
CA ARG A 233 10.33 -30.42 -8.90
C ARG A 233 9.95 -30.80 -10.33
N GLU A 234 10.59 -31.82 -10.90
CA GLU A 234 10.29 -32.26 -12.28
C GLU A 234 8.84 -32.76 -12.41
N LYS A 235 8.31 -33.46 -11.39
CA LYS A 235 6.92 -33.93 -11.41
C LYS A 235 5.90 -32.83 -11.12
N ALA A 236 6.23 -31.86 -10.29
CA ALA A 236 5.45 -30.65 -10.10
C ALA A 236 5.34 -29.85 -11.40
N PHE A 237 6.47 -29.68 -12.12
CA PHE A 237 6.51 -29.06 -13.44
C PHE A 237 5.58 -29.76 -14.44
N GLN A 238 5.71 -31.09 -14.59
CA GLN A 238 4.87 -31.88 -15.51
C GLN A 238 3.38 -31.81 -15.13
N TYR A 239 3.07 -31.86 -13.83
CA TYR A 239 1.69 -31.78 -13.34
C TYR A 239 1.07 -30.40 -13.64
N CYS A 240 1.80 -29.32 -13.39
CA CYS A 240 1.32 -27.95 -13.64
C CYS A 240 1.19 -27.66 -15.14
N GLN A 241 2.12 -28.13 -15.98
CA GLN A 241 2.01 -28.01 -17.43
C GLN A 241 0.74 -28.71 -17.93
N ARG A 242 0.47 -29.93 -17.45
CA ARG A 242 -0.75 -30.66 -17.79
C ARG A 242 -2.02 -29.91 -17.34
N LEU A 243 -2.03 -29.32 -16.14
CA LEU A 243 -3.16 -28.51 -15.67
C LEU A 243 -3.42 -27.30 -16.58
N ILE A 244 -2.36 -26.62 -17.02
CA ILE A 244 -2.47 -25.50 -17.95
C ILE A 244 -3.08 -25.96 -19.28
N GLU A 245 -2.63 -27.09 -19.83
CA GLU A 245 -3.21 -27.66 -21.05
C GLU A 245 -4.69 -28.04 -20.87
N GLN A 246 -5.06 -28.64 -19.74
CA GLN A 246 -6.46 -28.98 -19.45
C GLN A 246 -7.34 -27.74 -19.30
N SER A 247 -6.76 -26.61 -18.92
CA SER A 247 -7.49 -25.34 -18.80
C SER A 247 -7.93 -24.75 -20.15
N ASP A 248 -7.47 -25.28 -21.28
CA ASP A 248 -7.94 -24.88 -22.61
C ASP A 248 -9.39 -25.35 -22.87
N ARG A 249 -9.87 -26.31 -22.09
CA ARG A 249 -11.18 -26.93 -22.26
C ARG A 249 -12.27 -26.08 -21.64
N LYS A 250 -13.37 -25.94 -22.36
CA LYS A 250 -14.54 -25.18 -21.91
C LYS A 250 -15.29 -25.96 -20.83
N THR A 251 -15.49 -25.31 -19.68
CA THR A 251 -16.26 -25.86 -18.56
C THR A 251 -17.76 -25.68 -18.78
N HIS A 252 -18.56 -26.67 -18.41
CA HIS A 252 -20.03 -26.58 -18.49
C HIS A 252 -20.66 -25.86 -17.29
N ARG A 253 -20.05 -25.95 -16.11
CA ARG A 253 -20.59 -25.36 -14.87
C ARG A 253 -19.73 -24.18 -14.43
N ARG A 254 -20.36 -23.16 -13.86
CA ARG A 254 -19.67 -21.99 -13.30
C ARG A 254 -18.69 -22.36 -12.18
N ILE A 255 -19.06 -23.30 -11.32
CA ILE A 255 -18.18 -23.75 -10.22
C ILE A 255 -16.89 -24.38 -10.78
N ASP A 256 -17.01 -25.16 -11.85
CA ASP A 256 -15.86 -25.78 -12.51
C ASP A 256 -14.96 -24.72 -13.17
N ALA A 257 -15.54 -23.65 -13.72
CA ALA A 257 -14.80 -22.51 -14.27
C ALA A 257 -14.00 -21.76 -13.19
N GLU A 258 -14.61 -21.50 -12.02
CA GLU A 258 -13.92 -20.87 -10.89
C GLU A 258 -12.82 -21.78 -10.32
N LEU A 259 -13.07 -23.10 -10.23
CA LEU A 259 -12.05 -24.07 -9.83
C LEU A 259 -10.88 -24.09 -10.82
N GLN A 260 -11.15 -24.06 -12.13
CA GLN A 260 -10.12 -23.99 -13.17
C GLN A 260 -9.24 -22.75 -13.00
N LYS A 261 -9.84 -21.58 -12.75
CA LYS A 261 -9.09 -20.33 -12.45
C LYS A 261 -8.24 -20.46 -11.19
N ALA A 262 -8.78 -21.03 -10.11
CA ALA A 262 -8.02 -21.24 -8.88
C ALA A 262 -6.83 -22.20 -9.08
N CYS A 263 -7.03 -23.28 -9.85
CA CYS A 263 -5.96 -24.21 -10.20
C CYS A 263 -4.88 -23.55 -11.06
N LEU A 264 -5.24 -22.62 -11.95
CA LEU A 264 -4.26 -21.87 -12.74
C LEU A 264 -3.43 -20.91 -11.88
N VAL A 265 -4.05 -20.20 -10.94
CA VAL A 265 -3.31 -19.36 -9.96
C VAL A 265 -2.25 -20.19 -9.24
N GLU A 266 -2.65 -21.36 -8.73
CA GLU A 266 -1.76 -22.24 -7.97
C GLU A 266 -0.69 -22.88 -8.85
N ALA A 267 -1.05 -23.37 -10.04
CA ALA A 267 -0.12 -23.99 -10.98
C ALA A 267 0.98 -23.01 -11.43
N VAL A 268 0.63 -21.77 -11.75
CA VAL A 268 1.62 -20.74 -12.10
C VAL A 268 2.50 -20.40 -10.90
N GLY A 269 1.92 -20.31 -9.69
CA GLY A 269 2.68 -20.09 -8.46
C GLY A 269 3.67 -21.22 -8.13
N ILE A 270 3.30 -22.48 -8.39
CA ILE A 270 4.19 -23.65 -8.26
C ILE A 270 5.31 -23.59 -9.29
N LEU A 271 4.99 -23.30 -10.55
CA LEU A 271 5.98 -23.18 -11.62
C LEU A 271 6.99 -22.07 -11.35
N ASP A 272 6.55 -20.94 -10.80
CA ASP A 272 7.44 -19.87 -10.33
C ASP A 272 8.40 -20.37 -9.25
N CYS A 273 7.90 -21.04 -8.21
CA CYS A 273 8.73 -21.59 -7.13
C CYS A 273 9.76 -22.60 -7.66
N VAL A 274 9.33 -23.51 -8.54
CA VAL A 274 10.20 -24.52 -9.16
C VAL A 274 11.30 -23.87 -10.00
N CYS A 275 10.99 -22.80 -10.75
CA CYS A 275 11.97 -22.07 -11.56
C CYS A 275 12.95 -21.24 -10.71
N VAL A 276 12.52 -20.73 -9.55
CA VAL A 276 13.42 -20.08 -8.59
C VAL A 276 14.44 -21.07 -8.04
N GLU A 277 14.04 -22.32 -7.78
CA GLU A 277 14.95 -23.37 -7.29
C GLU A 277 15.86 -23.95 -8.37
N ASP A 278 15.35 -24.09 -9.59
CA ASP A 278 16.08 -24.69 -10.71
C ASP A 278 15.91 -23.83 -11.97
N ALA A 279 16.91 -22.98 -12.19
CA ALA A 279 16.95 -22.05 -13.29
C ALA A 279 16.94 -22.75 -14.66
N SER A 280 17.32 -24.04 -14.75
CA SER A 280 17.28 -24.80 -16.01
C SER A 280 15.84 -25.04 -16.50
N LEU A 281 14.85 -25.01 -15.58
CA LEU A 281 13.43 -25.19 -15.91
C LEU A 281 12.79 -23.92 -16.47
N VAL A 282 13.42 -22.75 -16.35
CA VAL A 282 12.90 -21.48 -16.86
C VAL A 282 12.62 -21.57 -18.36
N TYR A 283 13.59 -22.00 -19.17
CA TYR A 283 13.45 -22.09 -20.63
C TYR A 283 12.40 -23.12 -21.08
N ARG A 284 12.15 -24.16 -20.26
CA ARG A 284 11.09 -25.15 -20.51
C ARG A 284 9.70 -24.63 -20.14
N THR A 285 9.62 -23.83 -19.09
CA THR A 285 8.37 -23.32 -18.52
C THR A 285 7.86 -22.08 -19.25
N PHE A 286 8.75 -21.18 -19.65
CA PHE A 286 8.38 -19.88 -20.20
C PHE A 286 7.47 -19.95 -21.44
N PRO A 287 7.68 -20.85 -22.43
CA PRO A 287 6.79 -20.96 -23.58
C PRO A 287 5.34 -21.27 -23.18
N CYS A 288 5.14 -22.14 -22.18
CA CYS A 288 3.83 -22.49 -21.65
C CYS A 288 3.16 -21.28 -20.98
N ILE A 289 3.89 -20.54 -20.13
CA ILE A 289 3.38 -19.35 -19.44
C ILE A 289 3.09 -18.21 -20.43
N LYS A 290 3.92 -18.02 -21.45
CA LYS A 290 3.71 -17.01 -22.51
C LYS A 290 2.46 -17.31 -23.34
N ALA A 291 2.25 -18.58 -23.72
CA ALA A 291 1.05 -19.00 -24.43
C ALA A 291 -0.21 -18.80 -23.55
N LEU A 292 -0.11 -19.14 -22.27
CA LEU A 292 -1.19 -18.92 -21.29
C LEU A 292 -1.52 -17.43 -21.16
N PHE A 293 -0.52 -16.56 -21.03
CA PHE A 293 -0.74 -15.10 -21.00
C PHE A 293 -1.47 -14.62 -22.25
N GLY A 294 -0.98 -14.98 -23.45
CA GLY A 294 -1.59 -14.56 -24.71
C GLY A 294 -3.04 -15.03 -24.88
N ARG A 295 -3.40 -16.17 -24.29
CA ARG A 295 -4.78 -16.67 -24.27
C ARG A 295 -5.68 -15.91 -23.30
N LEU A 296 -5.16 -15.53 -22.13
CA LEU A 296 -5.97 -14.96 -21.03
C LEU A 296 -6.01 -13.43 -21.02
N SER A 297 -5.01 -12.75 -21.58
CA SER A 297 -4.80 -11.29 -21.41
C SER A 297 -5.95 -10.41 -21.92
N SER A 298 -6.80 -10.93 -22.82
CA SER A 298 -7.95 -10.18 -23.33
C SER A 298 -9.12 -10.16 -22.35
N ASP A 299 -9.35 -11.25 -21.59
CA ASP A 299 -10.48 -11.39 -20.68
C ASP A 299 -10.08 -11.08 -19.23
N LEU A 300 -10.62 -9.96 -18.74
CA LEU A 300 -10.38 -9.47 -17.39
C LEU A 300 -10.98 -10.36 -16.29
N SER A 301 -11.85 -11.31 -16.63
CA SER A 301 -12.32 -12.32 -15.68
C SER A 301 -11.20 -13.22 -15.15
N PHE A 302 -10.03 -13.21 -15.80
CA PHE A 302 -8.81 -13.90 -15.40
C PHE A 302 -7.79 -13.00 -14.67
N ALA A 303 -8.15 -11.79 -14.23
CA ALA A 303 -7.23 -10.86 -13.58
C ALA A 303 -6.43 -11.50 -12.43
N ARG A 304 -7.07 -12.34 -11.60
CA ARG A 304 -6.40 -13.07 -10.51
C ARG A 304 -5.37 -14.10 -11.00
N VAL A 305 -5.57 -14.72 -12.16
CA VAL A 305 -4.61 -15.66 -12.78
C VAL A 305 -3.44 -14.89 -13.40
N LEU A 306 -3.72 -13.73 -13.97
CA LEU A 306 -2.73 -12.88 -14.61
C LEU A 306 -1.73 -12.25 -13.62
N LEU A 307 -2.09 -12.09 -12.34
CA LEU A 307 -1.16 -11.60 -11.30
C LEU A 307 0.00 -12.58 -11.01
N PRO A 308 -0.21 -13.88 -10.73
CA PRO A 308 0.86 -14.88 -10.66
C PRO A 308 1.68 -14.98 -11.95
N ILE A 309 1.05 -14.81 -13.12
CA ILE A 309 1.78 -14.74 -14.39
C ILE A 309 2.70 -13.52 -14.39
N ALA A 310 2.23 -12.35 -13.94
CA ALA A 310 3.08 -11.17 -13.81
C ALA A 310 4.24 -11.37 -12.83
N GLN A 311 4.02 -12.07 -11.70
CA GLN A 311 5.10 -12.47 -10.79
C GLN A 311 6.14 -13.34 -11.49
N PHE A 312 5.70 -14.35 -12.26
CA PHE A 312 6.60 -15.22 -13.01
C PHE A 312 7.44 -14.42 -14.02
N TYR A 313 6.82 -13.49 -14.75
CA TYR A 313 7.52 -12.59 -15.67
C TYR A 313 8.51 -11.67 -14.95
N LEU A 314 8.16 -11.15 -13.77
CA LEU A 314 9.06 -10.30 -12.99
C LEU A 314 10.31 -11.04 -12.51
N ASN A 315 10.13 -12.30 -12.10
CA ASN A 315 11.21 -13.14 -11.57
C ASN A 315 12.12 -13.65 -12.70
N HIS A 316 11.54 -14.12 -13.81
CA HIS A 316 12.26 -14.93 -14.81
C HIS A 316 12.35 -14.30 -16.20
N GLY A 317 11.66 -13.19 -16.47
CA GLY A 317 11.56 -12.59 -17.80
C GLY A 317 12.90 -12.15 -18.39
N GLU A 318 13.77 -11.59 -17.55
CA GLU A 318 15.13 -11.17 -17.94
C GLU A 318 15.99 -12.38 -18.34
N MET A 319 15.97 -13.45 -17.53
CA MET A 319 16.71 -14.70 -17.81
C MET A 319 16.25 -15.36 -19.12
N ALA A 320 14.94 -15.30 -19.40
CA ALA A 320 14.36 -15.85 -20.62
C ALA A 320 14.50 -14.92 -21.84
N ALA A 321 15.06 -13.71 -21.68
CA ALA A 321 15.16 -12.68 -22.71
C ALA A 321 13.80 -12.39 -23.41
N VAL A 322 12.70 -12.38 -22.63
CA VAL A 322 11.35 -12.13 -23.16
C VAL A 322 10.90 -10.72 -22.85
N ASP A 323 10.36 -10.04 -23.87
CA ASP A 323 9.68 -8.76 -23.68
C ASP A 323 8.42 -8.94 -22.82
N CYS A 324 8.37 -8.16 -21.74
CA CYS A 324 7.34 -8.22 -20.72
C CYS A 324 6.35 -7.03 -20.81
N GLU A 325 6.53 -6.08 -21.75
CA GLU A 325 5.77 -4.82 -21.79
C GLU A 325 4.25 -5.05 -21.83
N SER A 326 3.79 -6.04 -22.59
CA SER A 326 2.36 -6.38 -22.70
C SER A 326 1.74 -6.79 -21.36
N VAL A 327 2.50 -7.45 -20.48
CA VAL A 327 2.03 -7.86 -19.16
C VAL A 327 1.78 -6.63 -18.30
N TRP A 328 2.73 -5.69 -18.30
CA TRP A 328 2.65 -4.48 -17.49
C TRP A 328 1.59 -3.49 -17.98
N LYS A 329 1.33 -3.42 -19.30
CA LYS A 329 0.16 -2.71 -19.85
C LYS A 329 -1.17 -3.23 -19.29
N VAL A 330 -1.26 -4.53 -19.01
CA VAL A 330 -2.46 -5.11 -18.40
C VAL A 330 -2.47 -4.82 -16.89
N VAL A 331 -1.38 -5.11 -16.18
CA VAL A 331 -1.31 -5.00 -14.71
C VAL A 331 -1.38 -3.56 -14.22
N PHE A 332 -0.60 -2.64 -14.80
CA PHE A 332 -0.57 -1.23 -14.41
C PHE A 332 -1.56 -0.36 -15.19
N GLY A 333 -2.02 -0.83 -16.35
CA GLY A 333 -2.95 -0.10 -17.22
C GLY A 333 -4.40 -0.59 -17.12
N ARG A 334 -4.70 -1.79 -17.61
CA ARG A 334 -6.09 -2.27 -17.70
C ARG A 334 -6.72 -2.56 -16.34
N PHE A 335 -6.00 -3.21 -15.41
CA PHE A 335 -6.59 -3.57 -14.12
C PHE A 335 -7.07 -2.36 -13.31
N PRO A 336 -6.26 -1.32 -13.06
CA PRO A 336 -6.74 -0.18 -12.30
C PRO A 336 -7.74 0.69 -13.09
N ALA A 337 -7.71 0.65 -14.43
CA ALA A 337 -8.63 1.45 -15.26
C ALA A 337 -10.04 0.84 -15.36
N GLU A 338 -10.13 -0.49 -15.46
CA GLU A 338 -11.38 -1.20 -15.73
C GLU A 338 -11.94 -1.93 -14.49
N LEU A 339 -11.07 -2.32 -13.55
CA LEU A 339 -11.41 -3.15 -12.37
C LEU A 339 -11.15 -2.44 -11.03
N PHE A 340 -11.09 -1.10 -11.02
CA PHE A 340 -10.89 -0.32 -9.78
C PHE A 340 -11.93 -0.63 -8.69
N ASN A 341 -13.11 -1.11 -9.09
CA ASN A 341 -14.23 -1.44 -8.23
C ASN A 341 -14.21 -2.86 -7.65
N ASP A 342 -13.28 -3.73 -8.08
CA ASP A 342 -13.05 -5.03 -7.46
C ASP A 342 -12.09 -4.86 -6.26
N ALA A 343 -12.67 -4.84 -5.07
CA ALA A 343 -11.92 -4.66 -3.82
C ALA A 343 -10.91 -5.80 -3.55
N PHE A 344 -11.20 -7.02 -4.01
CA PHE A 344 -10.29 -8.14 -3.80
C PHE A 344 -9.08 -8.04 -4.72
N LEU A 345 -9.31 -7.74 -6.01
CA LEU A 345 -8.21 -7.51 -6.94
C LEU A 345 -7.33 -6.32 -6.50
N ALA A 346 -7.95 -5.23 -6.03
CA ALA A 346 -7.21 -4.09 -5.49
C ALA A 346 -6.25 -4.53 -4.38
N HIS A 347 -6.72 -5.33 -3.42
CA HIS A 347 -5.90 -5.83 -2.33
C HIS A 347 -4.77 -6.77 -2.82
N GLU A 348 -5.07 -7.71 -3.72
CA GLU A 348 -4.05 -8.61 -4.27
C GLU A 348 -2.97 -7.88 -5.07
N LEU A 349 -3.37 -6.91 -5.90
CA LEU A 349 -2.45 -6.13 -6.72
C LEU A 349 -1.59 -5.23 -5.85
N LEU A 350 -2.16 -4.49 -4.89
CA LEU A 350 -1.39 -3.62 -4.01
C LEU A 350 -0.42 -4.44 -3.14
N ARG A 351 -0.83 -5.63 -2.67
CA ARG A 351 0.07 -6.56 -1.99
C ARG A 351 1.19 -7.04 -2.92
N PHE A 352 0.88 -7.40 -4.16
CA PHE A 352 1.89 -7.76 -5.16
C PHE A 352 2.90 -6.63 -5.37
N LEU A 353 2.46 -5.36 -5.45
CA LEU A 353 3.36 -4.22 -5.58
C LEU A 353 4.28 -4.08 -4.35
N ARG A 354 3.72 -4.17 -3.14
CA ARG A 354 4.48 -4.02 -1.89
C ARG A 354 5.55 -5.10 -1.74
N LEU A 355 5.22 -6.34 -2.05
CA LEU A 355 6.17 -7.46 -1.96
C LEU A 355 7.30 -7.39 -2.99
N ASN A 356 7.13 -6.64 -4.07
CA ASN A 356 8.07 -6.59 -5.19
C ASN A 356 8.69 -5.20 -5.42
N LEU A 357 8.55 -4.26 -4.47
CA LEU A 357 8.86 -2.85 -4.64
C LEU A 357 10.24 -2.59 -5.26
N GLU A 358 11.29 -3.22 -4.72
CA GLU A 358 12.68 -3.06 -5.17
C GLU A 358 12.86 -3.52 -6.62
N SER A 359 12.33 -4.70 -6.96
CA SER A 359 12.36 -5.25 -8.31
C SER A 359 11.59 -4.38 -9.29
N LEU A 360 10.45 -3.83 -8.89
CA LEU A 360 9.64 -2.94 -9.73
C LEU A 360 10.39 -1.65 -10.06
N GLN A 361 11.01 -1.00 -9.06
CA GLN A 361 11.76 0.22 -9.26
C GLN A 361 13.01 0.01 -10.13
N LEU A 362 13.70 -1.11 -9.93
CA LEU A 362 14.93 -1.42 -10.67
C LEU A 362 14.65 -1.84 -12.12
N ARG A 363 13.66 -2.71 -12.34
CA ARG A 363 13.44 -3.39 -13.62
C ARG A 363 12.36 -2.75 -14.48
N LEU A 364 11.42 -1.98 -13.90
CA LEU A 364 10.23 -1.48 -14.60
C LEU A 364 10.09 0.05 -14.48
N PRO A 365 10.72 0.84 -15.37
CA PRO A 365 10.62 2.30 -15.35
C PRO A 365 9.19 2.84 -15.46
N GLN A 366 8.29 2.10 -16.11
CA GLN A 366 6.87 2.46 -16.25
C GLN A 366 6.08 2.41 -14.93
N TYR A 367 6.59 1.73 -13.90
CA TYR A 367 5.94 1.64 -12.58
C TYR A 367 5.71 3.03 -11.98
N THR A 368 6.75 3.87 -11.94
CA THR A 368 6.66 5.22 -11.36
C THR A 368 5.74 6.12 -12.16
N ARG A 369 5.56 5.88 -13.47
CA ARG A 369 4.61 6.63 -14.31
C ARG A 369 3.17 6.13 -14.19
N SER A 370 2.94 4.94 -13.66
CA SER A 370 1.60 4.36 -13.52
C SER A 370 0.78 4.90 -12.34
N PHE A 371 1.35 5.80 -11.52
CA PHE A 371 0.71 6.31 -10.30
C PHE A 371 -0.71 6.86 -10.51
N PRO A 372 -1.08 7.58 -11.61
CA PRO A 372 -2.45 8.10 -11.75
C PRO A 372 -3.47 6.97 -11.77
N ASN A 373 -3.12 5.84 -12.39
CA ASN A 373 -3.98 4.69 -12.51
C ASN A 373 -4.01 3.86 -11.22
N LEU A 374 -2.85 3.65 -10.58
CA LEU A 374 -2.79 2.97 -9.28
C LEU A 374 -3.63 3.69 -8.22
N LEU A 375 -3.60 5.02 -8.20
CA LEU A 375 -4.39 5.85 -7.29
C LEU A 375 -5.90 5.68 -7.48
N LYS A 376 -6.40 5.08 -8.57
CA LYS A 376 -7.82 4.74 -8.71
C LYS A 376 -8.27 3.71 -7.67
N PHE A 377 -7.40 2.77 -7.30
CA PHE A 377 -7.73 1.83 -6.21
C PHE A 377 -7.91 2.56 -4.88
N LEU A 378 -7.08 3.55 -4.59
CA LEU A 378 -7.21 4.38 -3.39
C LEU A 378 -8.46 5.25 -3.44
N ALA A 379 -8.68 5.95 -4.56
CA ALA A 379 -9.83 6.82 -4.75
C ALA A 379 -11.17 6.07 -4.68
N TRP A 380 -11.18 4.79 -5.07
CA TRP A 380 -12.35 3.94 -4.94
C TRP A 380 -12.46 3.26 -3.57
N ASN A 381 -11.41 2.60 -3.07
CA ASN A 381 -11.47 1.70 -1.92
C ASN A 381 -11.00 2.33 -0.59
N SER A 382 -10.76 3.65 -0.55
CA SER A 382 -10.48 4.37 0.70
C SER A 382 -11.59 4.16 1.76
N PRO A 383 -11.26 3.92 3.04
CA PRO A 383 -9.92 3.94 3.64
C PRO A 383 -9.19 2.58 3.66
N ALA A 384 -9.79 1.51 3.10
CA ALA A 384 -9.32 0.13 3.31
C ALA A 384 -7.90 -0.15 2.78
N VAL A 385 -7.45 0.61 1.79
CA VAL A 385 -6.14 0.44 1.13
C VAL A 385 -5.15 1.56 1.47
N VAL A 386 -5.44 2.40 2.47
CA VAL A 386 -4.56 3.51 2.84
C VAL A 386 -3.21 3.01 3.33
N ASP A 387 -3.21 1.98 4.18
CA ASP A 387 -1.98 1.38 4.71
C ASP A 387 -1.08 0.84 3.59
N ASP A 388 -1.67 0.31 2.51
CA ASP A 388 -0.89 -0.10 1.33
C ASP A 388 -0.20 1.10 0.65
N PHE A 389 -0.89 2.23 0.54
CA PHE A 389 -0.32 3.46 -0.04
C PHE A 389 0.65 4.19 0.89
N VAL A 390 0.59 3.95 2.20
CA VAL A 390 1.62 4.44 3.13
C VAL A 390 2.98 3.87 2.76
N ASP A 391 3.02 2.58 2.41
CA ASP A 391 4.25 1.89 2.00
C ASP A 391 4.62 2.15 0.53
N LEU A 392 3.63 2.22 -0.36
CA LEU A 392 3.87 2.35 -1.81
C LEU A 392 4.23 3.78 -2.24
N LEU A 393 3.59 4.81 -1.65
CA LEU A 393 3.72 6.19 -2.13
C LEU A 393 5.17 6.68 -2.20
N PRO A 394 6.06 6.44 -1.22
CA PRO A 394 7.45 6.87 -1.30
C PRO A 394 8.17 6.40 -2.57
N SER A 395 7.86 5.20 -3.05
CA SER A 395 8.49 4.61 -4.24
C SER A 395 8.07 5.27 -5.56
N LEU A 396 6.93 5.98 -5.56
CA LEU A 396 6.35 6.68 -6.71
C LEU A 396 6.84 8.13 -6.81
N VAL A 397 7.39 8.69 -5.72
CA VAL A 397 7.94 10.05 -5.71
C VAL A 397 9.30 10.04 -6.39
N THR A 398 9.38 10.62 -7.58
CA THR A 398 10.64 10.84 -8.30
C THR A 398 10.80 12.31 -8.64
N THR A 399 12.02 12.77 -8.92
CA THR A 399 12.25 14.16 -9.35
C THR A 399 11.46 14.53 -10.62
N GLY A 400 11.19 13.57 -11.50
CA GLY A 400 10.44 13.77 -12.74
C GLY A 400 8.91 13.66 -12.58
N THR A 401 8.39 13.11 -11.49
CA THR A 401 6.95 12.91 -11.26
C THR A 401 6.40 13.67 -10.07
N ALA A 402 7.24 14.25 -9.22
CA ALA A 402 6.84 14.83 -7.93
C ALA A 402 5.77 15.92 -8.07
N VAL A 403 5.88 16.80 -9.07
CA VAL A 403 4.94 17.91 -9.29
C VAL A 403 3.56 17.36 -9.68
N GLU A 404 3.50 16.54 -10.74
CA GLU A 404 2.27 15.91 -11.20
C GLU A 404 1.63 15.03 -10.10
N LEU A 405 2.45 14.32 -9.33
CA LEU A 405 1.98 13.49 -8.20
C LEU A 405 1.38 14.35 -7.10
N LEU A 406 1.97 15.50 -6.75
CA LEU A 406 1.40 16.44 -5.78
C LEU A 406 0.01 16.92 -6.24
N HIS A 407 -0.12 17.36 -7.49
CA HIS A 407 -1.42 17.75 -8.05
C HIS A 407 -2.42 16.59 -8.00
N THR A 408 -2.01 15.39 -8.40
CA THR A 408 -2.87 14.20 -8.43
C THR A 408 -3.33 13.78 -7.03
N LEU A 409 -2.46 13.91 -6.00
CA LEU A 409 -2.85 13.68 -4.60
C LEU A 409 -3.89 14.70 -4.11
N LEU A 410 -3.73 15.97 -4.49
CA LEU A 410 -4.70 17.02 -4.16
C LEU A 410 -6.05 16.81 -4.87
N ASP A 411 -6.01 16.23 -6.08
CA ASP A 411 -7.19 15.98 -6.92
C ASP A 411 -7.81 14.59 -6.71
N LEU A 412 -7.30 13.80 -5.75
CA LEU A 412 -7.86 12.49 -5.38
C LEU A 412 -9.38 12.50 -5.09
N PRO A 413 -9.96 13.52 -4.42
CA PRO A 413 -11.41 13.63 -4.25
C PRO A 413 -12.14 13.79 -5.60
N CYS A 414 -11.55 14.55 -6.53
CA CYS A 414 -12.09 14.73 -7.89
C CYS A 414 -12.00 13.41 -8.69
N LEU A 415 -10.92 12.66 -8.55
CA LEU A 415 -10.79 11.32 -9.13
C LEU A 415 -11.86 10.37 -8.57
N SER A 416 -12.06 10.36 -7.25
CA SER A 416 -13.09 9.55 -6.60
C SER A 416 -14.49 9.86 -7.13
N ALA A 417 -14.83 11.14 -7.25
CA ALA A 417 -16.10 11.58 -7.84
C ALA A 417 -16.23 11.11 -9.30
N THR A 418 -15.16 11.24 -10.09
CA THR A 418 -15.12 10.86 -11.50
C THR A 418 -15.29 9.34 -11.69
N LEU A 419 -14.68 8.51 -10.84
CA LEU A 419 -14.87 7.05 -10.88
C LEU A 419 -16.32 6.67 -10.55
N VAL A 420 -16.96 7.36 -9.61
CA VAL A 420 -18.38 7.13 -9.30
C VAL A 420 -19.26 7.49 -10.50
N LEU A 421 -18.96 8.60 -11.19
CA LEU A 421 -19.65 9.00 -12.42
C LEU A 421 -19.44 7.98 -13.55
N GLN A 422 -18.21 7.52 -13.75
CA GLN A 422 -17.87 6.47 -14.72
C GLN A 422 -18.68 5.20 -14.46
N HIS A 423 -18.70 4.72 -13.21
CA HIS A 423 -19.43 3.51 -12.83
C HIS A 423 -20.95 3.67 -12.95
N ARG A 424 -21.51 4.83 -12.60
CA ARG A 424 -22.95 5.10 -12.79
C ARG A 424 -23.31 5.18 -14.27
N SER A 425 -22.44 5.77 -15.09
CA SER A 425 -22.71 5.89 -16.53
C SER A 425 -22.73 4.55 -17.25
N THR A 426 -22.00 3.54 -16.76
CA THR A 426 -22.09 2.17 -17.29
C THR A 426 -23.36 1.43 -16.87
N CYS A 427 -23.91 1.74 -15.68
CA CYS A 427 -25.10 1.07 -15.14
C CYS A 427 -26.42 1.72 -15.58
N LEU A 428 -26.45 3.03 -15.85
CA LEU A 428 -27.64 3.80 -16.22
C LEU A 428 -27.48 4.39 -17.63
N PRO A 429 -27.68 3.63 -18.71
CA PRO A 429 -27.58 4.14 -20.07
C PRO A 429 -28.68 5.18 -20.36
N ILE A 430 -28.47 6.00 -21.40
CA ILE A 430 -29.23 7.23 -21.74
C ILE A 430 -30.76 7.03 -21.90
N SER A 431 -31.24 5.78 -22.02
CA SER A 431 -32.65 5.43 -22.26
C SER A 431 -33.58 5.57 -21.04
N ASP A 432 -33.06 5.72 -19.80
CA ASP A 432 -33.90 5.84 -18.61
C ASP A 432 -34.36 7.29 -18.37
N THR A 433 -35.50 7.65 -18.97
CA THR A 433 -36.11 8.99 -18.89
C THR A 433 -36.87 9.28 -17.58
N GLY A 434 -36.72 8.44 -16.55
CA GLY A 434 -37.57 8.48 -15.34
C GLY A 434 -36.99 9.18 -14.11
N GLY A 435 -35.68 9.50 -14.09
CA GLY A 435 -35.00 10.09 -12.93
C GLY A 435 -34.59 11.55 -13.13
N ARG A 436 -34.49 12.33 -12.05
CA ARG A 436 -33.76 13.61 -12.09
C ARG A 436 -32.32 13.33 -12.48
N SER A 437 -31.87 13.86 -13.63
CA SER A 437 -30.47 13.73 -14.04
C SER A 437 -29.58 14.50 -13.07
N LEU A 438 -28.47 13.90 -12.67
CA LEU A 438 -27.47 14.54 -11.81
C LEU A 438 -26.63 15.49 -12.67
N VAL A 439 -26.41 16.72 -12.21
CA VAL A 439 -25.67 17.74 -12.99
C VAL A 439 -24.26 17.24 -13.30
N SER A 440 -23.60 16.63 -12.32
CA SER A 440 -22.26 16.05 -12.51
C SER A 440 -22.24 14.88 -13.51
N LEU A 441 -23.34 14.13 -13.65
CA LEU A 441 -23.43 13.03 -14.62
C LEU A 441 -23.66 13.54 -16.04
N ASP A 442 -24.48 14.58 -16.18
CA ASP A 442 -24.67 15.27 -17.46
C ASP A 442 -23.35 15.91 -17.92
N ALA A 443 -22.61 16.54 -17.00
CA ALA A 443 -21.30 17.10 -17.27
C ALA A 443 -20.28 16.02 -17.72
N PHE A 444 -20.27 14.86 -17.06
CA PHE A 444 -19.41 13.72 -17.43
C PHE A 444 -19.67 13.22 -18.86
N ARG A 445 -20.93 13.26 -19.31
CA ARG A 445 -21.34 12.86 -20.67
C ARG A 445 -21.11 13.96 -21.71
N ASN A 446 -20.93 15.20 -21.29
CA ASN A 446 -20.84 16.34 -22.18
C ASN A 446 -19.45 16.39 -22.87
N PRO A 447 -19.39 16.41 -24.21
CA PRO A 447 -18.14 16.51 -24.95
C PRO A 447 -17.26 17.71 -24.56
N SER A 448 -17.87 18.83 -24.15
CA SER A 448 -17.16 20.07 -23.77
C SER A 448 -16.29 19.91 -22.52
N PHE A 449 -16.63 18.99 -21.62
CA PHE A 449 -15.88 18.74 -20.38
C PHE A 449 -15.07 17.44 -20.43
N ARG A 450 -15.18 16.67 -21.52
CA ARG A 450 -14.55 15.35 -21.66
C ARG A 450 -13.06 15.35 -21.37
N GLY A 451 -12.32 16.38 -21.81
CA GLY A 451 -10.88 16.49 -21.57
C GLY A 451 -10.52 16.53 -20.08
N LEU A 452 -11.34 17.17 -19.25
CA LEU A 452 -11.10 17.30 -17.81
C LEU A 452 -11.22 15.94 -17.11
N PHE A 453 -12.26 15.17 -17.46
CA PHE A 453 -12.45 13.83 -16.90
C PHE A 453 -11.42 12.83 -17.44
N LEU A 454 -11.05 12.91 -18.72
CA LEU A 454 -10.00 12.06 -19.29
C LEU A 454 -8.63 12.32 -18.64
N PHE A 455 -8.33 13.56 -18.28
CA PHE A 455 -7.09 13.85 -17.54
C PHE A 455 -7.07 13.14 -16.19
N LEU A 456 -8.16 13.16 -15.42
CA LEU A 456 -8.26 12.41 -14.16
C LEU A 456 -8.19 10.89 -14.39
N LEU A 457 -8.79 10.39 -15.47
CA LEU A 457 -8.86 8.96 -15.78
C LEU A 457 -7.62 8.42 -16.51
N ARG A 458 -6.58 9.24 -16.74
CA ARG A 458 -5.38 8.83 -17.47
C ARG A 458 -4.70 7.61 -16.84
N GLY A 459 -4.07 6.79 -17.68
CA GLY A 459 -3.38 5.57 -17.26
C GLY A 459 -1.95 5.81 -16.79
N GLU A 460 -1.32 6.88 -17.27
CA GLU A 460 0.09 7.15 -17.04
C GLU A 460 0.34 8.65 -16.85
N ALA A 461 1.41 8.95 -16.14
CA ALA A 461 1.96 10.28 -15.95
C ALA A 461 2.57 10.84 -17.24
N GLY A 462 2.81 12.14 -17.29
CA GLY A 462 3.44 12.83 -18.43
C GLY A 462 2.46 13.43 -19.43
N SER A 463 1.17 13.54 -19.08
CA SER A 463 0.16 14.27 -19.87
C SER A 463 0.10 15.78 -19.55
N GLY A 464 0.93 16.23 -18.61
CA GLY A 464 0.92 17.58 -18.04
C GLY A 464 0.81 17.53 -16.51
N ASP A 465 1.28 18.57 -15.82
CA ASP A 465 1.37 18.60 -14.35
C ASP A 465 0.00 18.75 -13.67
N THR A 466 -0.92 19.51 -14.28
CA THR A 466 -2.21 19.87 -13.70
C THR A 466 -3.30 20.08 -14.77
N ILE A 467 -4.53 20.31 -14.32
CA ILE A 467 -5.71 20.54 -15.16
C ILE A 467 -5.88 22.03 -15.47
N ASP A 468 -5.81 22.43 -16.74
CA ASP A 468 -5.89 23.83 -17.20
C ASP A 468 -7.16 24.59 -16.77
N ARG A 469 -8.29 23.90 -16.57
CA ARG A 469 -9.59 24.49 -16.19
C ARG A 469 -10.16 23.85 -14.93
N LEU A 470 -9.33 23.72 -13.91
CA LEU A 470 -9.68 23.01 -12.69
C LEU A 470 -10.85 23.65 -11.91
N SER A 471 -10.98 24.98 -11.93
CA SER A 471 -12.16 25.66 -11.35
C SER A 471 -13.47 25.20 -12.00
N THR A 472 -13.49 25.13 -13.33
CA THR A 472 -14.63 24.61 -14.09
C THR A 472 -14.93 23.16 -13.72
N LEU A 473 -13.90 22.32 -13.56
CA LEU A 473 -14.09 20.93 -13.11
C LEU A 473 -14.73 20.88 -11.71
N HIS A 474 -14.27 21.70 -10.76
CA HIS A 474 -14.85 21.77 -9.42
C HIS A 474 -16.31 22.20 -9.43
N GLU A 475 -16.70 23.16 -10.30
CA GLU A 475 -18.09 23.54 -10.50
C GLU A 475 -18.95 22.35 -10.97
N GLN A 476 -18.45 21.57 -11.94
CA GLN A 476 -19.15 20.38 -12.42
C GLN A 476 -19.24 19.26 -11.36
N LEU A 477 -18.28 19.21 -10.42
CA LEU A 477 -18.23 18.22 -9.34
C LEU A 477 -18.83 18.69 -8.02
N ALA A 478 -19.41 19.90 -7.96
CA ALA A 478 -19.91 20.49 -6.71
C ALA A 478 -20.96 19.61 -6.02
N GLU A 479 -21.87 18.99 -6.79
CA GLU A 479 -22.86 18.03 -6.27
C GLU A 479 -22.18 16.78 -5.69
N ALA A 480 -21.17 16.26 -6.40
CA ALA A 480 -20.45 15.04 -6.05
C ALA A 480 -19.53 15.17 -4.83
N ALA A 481 -19.10 16.39 -4.48
CA ALA A 481 -18.22 16.65 -3.34
C ALA A 481 -18.77 16.05 -2.03
N SER A 482 -20.10 16.06 -1.85
CA SER A 482 -20.79 15.56 -0.66
C SER A 482 -20.92 14.03 -0.60
N TRP A 483 -20.56 13.30 -1.66
CA TRP A 483 -20.76 11.85 -1.69
C TRP A 483 -19.85 11.14 -0.68
N PRO A 484 -20.34 10.11 0.05
CA PRO A 484 -19.58 9.46 1.12
C PRO A 484 -18.18 9.01 0.70
N ARG A 485 -18.05 8.42 -0.50
CA ARG A 485 -16.78 7.95 -1.04
C ARG A 485 -15.80 9.10 -1.29
N VAL A 486 -16.27 10.24 -1.78
CA VAL A 486 -15.46 11.43 -2.04
C VAL A 486 -14.97 12.03 -0.73
N VAL A 487 -15.85 12.13 0.27
CA VAL A 487 -15.50 12.60 1.62
C VAL A 487 -14.48 11.68 2.29
N GLN A 488 -14.66 10.36 2.22
CA GLN A 488 -13.71 9.38 2.75
C GLN A 488 -12.35 9.46 2.05
N CYS A 489 -12.34 9.56 0.72
CA CYS A 489 -11.11 9.77 -0.05
C CYS A 489 -10.39 11.05 0.39
N ALA A 490 -11.11 12.17 0.51
CA ALA A 490 -10.56 13.45 0.94
C ALA A 490 -9.92 13.41 2.34
N GLN A 491 -10.44 12.60 3.26
CA GLN A 491 -9.86 12.44 4.60
C GLN A 491 -8.49 11.76 4.60
N THR A 492 -8.15 11.01 3.55
CA THR A 492 -6.86 10.30 3.46
C THR A 492 -5.73 11.16 2.86
N VAL A 493 -6.09 12.17 2.07
CA VAL A 493 -5.13 13.03 1.38
C VAL A 493 -4.11 13.69 2.32
N PRO A 494 -4.47 14.25 3.49
CA PRO A 494 -3.49 14.87 4.40
C PRO A 494 -2.37 13.91 4.84
N VAL A 495 -2.70 12.64 5.09
CA VAL A 495 -1.72 11.61 5.46
C VAL A 495 -0.75 11.36 4.30
N LEU A 496 -1.28 11.20 3.08
CA LEU A 496 -0.48 11.00 1.87
C LEU A 496 0.41 12.20 1.57
N LEU A 497 -0.08 13.42 1.75
CA LEU A 497 0.71 14.64 1.57
C LEU A 497 1.86 14.70 2.58
N HIS A 498 1.67 14.27 3.83
CA HIS A 498 2.78 14.16 4.77
C HIS A 498 3.87 13.19 4.29
N ILE A 499 3.48 12.03 3.78
CA ILE A 499 4.40 11.02 3.24
C ILE A 499 5.12 11.56 1.99
N PHE A 500 4.38 12.20 1.09
CA PHE A 500 4.92 12.84 -0.10
C PHE A 500 6.01 13.86 0.26
N PHE A 501 5.71 14.83 1.12
CA PHE A 501 6.69 15.86 1.48
C PHE A 501 7.87 15.32 2.29
N ASN A 502 7.64 14.31 3.15
CA ASN A 502 8.73 13.62 3.85
C ASN A 502 9.68 12.92 2.88
N THR A 503 9.15 12.37 1.79
CA THR A 503 9.93 11.66 0.76
C THR A 503 10.61 12.64 -0.19
N VAL A 504 9.90 13.64 -0.70
CA VAL A 504 10.42 14.53 -1.74
C VAL A 504 11.63 15.32 -1.25
N VAL A 505 11.67 15.67 0.04
CA VAL A 505 12.81 16.37 0.67
C VAL A 505 14.12 15.56 0.62
N THR A 506 14.06 14.23 0.52
CA THR A 506 15.27 13.40 0.46
C THR A 506 15.86 13.29 -0.94
N ILE A 507 15.10 13.64 -1.98
CA ILE A 507 15.50 13.45 -3.38
C ILE A 507 15.49 14.75 -4.22
N ALA A 508 14.76 15.78 -3.80
CA ALA A 508 14.54 16.98 -4.59
C ALA A 508 15.73 17.94 -4.54
N ASP A 509 16.02 18.56 -5.68
CA ASP A 509 16.93 19.69 -5.76
C ASP A 509 16.21 21.00 -5.35
N GLN A 510 16.99 22.07 -5.21
CA GLN A 510 16.46 23.38 -4.82
C GLN A 510 15.38 23.89 -5.78
N LYS A 511 15.54 23.64 -7.09
CA LYS A 511 14.59 24.09 -8.11
C LYS A 511 13.24 23.41 -7.95
N LEU A 512 13.25 22.09 -7.75
CA LEU A 512 12.03 21.33 -7.51
C LEU A 512 11.35 21.77 -6.21
N LEU A 513 12.10 21.92 -5.11
CA LEU A 513 11.53 22.40 -3.84
C LEU A 513 10.92 23.81 -3.97
N ALA A 514 11.59 24.71 -4.69
CA ALA A 514 11.06 26.04 -4.96
C ALA A 514 9.77 25.97 -5.78
N HIS A 515 9.69 25.09 -6.78
CA HIS A 515 8.47 24.89 -7.55
C HIS A 515 7.33 24.26 -6.73
N LEU A 516 7.62 23.34 -5.81
CA LEU A 516 6.60 22.78 -4.92
C LEU A 516 6.00 23.85 -3.99
N ILE A 517 6.78 24.84 -3.55
CA ILE A 517 6.25 25.99 -2.79
C ILE A 517 5.24 26.79 -3.63
N LEU A 518 5.52 27.02 -4.92
CA LEU A 518 4.55 27.67 -5.83
C LEU A 518 3.25 26.89 -5.89
N VAL A 519 3.34 25.58 -6.12
CA VAL A 519 2.17 24.70 -6.14
C VAL A 519 1.39 24.78 -4.82
N MET A 520 2.06 24.82 -3.66
CA MET A 520 1.38 24.96 -2.37
C MET A 520 0.60 26.27 -2.26
N LEU A 521 1.17 27.39 -2.72
CA LEU A 521 0.51 28.70 -2.69
C LEU A 521 -0.68 28.75 -3.65
N GLU A 522 -0.49 28.34 -4.90
CA GLU A 522 -1.53 28.33 -5.94
C GLU A 522 -2.70 27.40 -5.54
N ARG A 523 -2.37 26.14 -5.21
CA ARG A 523 -3.36 25.11 -4.88
C ARG A 523 -4.10 25.41 -3.59
N SER A 524 -3.54 26.20 -2.66
CA SER A 524 -4.26 26.63 -1.45
C SER A 524 -5.57 27.36 -1.74
N SER A 525 -5.71 27.98 -2.92
CA SER A 525 -6.91 28.69 -3.38
C SER A 525 -7.88 27.83 -4.16
N LEU A 526 -7.42 26.67 -4.67
CA LEU A 526 -8.09 25.95 -5.74
C LEU A 526 -8.28 24.47 -5.38
N LEU A 527 -8.91 24.19 -4.25
CA LEU A 527 -9.24 22.82 -3.82
C LEU A 527 -10.74 22.54 -4.06
N LEU A 528 -11.10 21.25 -4.13
CA LEU A 528 -12.51 20.86 -4.15
C LEU A 528 -13.22 21.40 -2.90
N SER A 529 -14.42 21.96 -3.07
CA SER A 529 -15.16 22.69 -2.03
C SER A 529 -15.65 21.78 -0.89
N LEU A 530 -14.74 21.40 -0.01
CA LEU A 530 -14.96 20.60 1.19
C LEU A 530 -14.22 21.25 2.36
N ARG A 531 -14.96 21.84 3.31
CA ARG A 531 -14.38 22.67 4.38
C ARG A 531 -13.30 21.94 5.20
N THR A 532 -13.55 20.69 5.59
CA THR A 532 -12.60 19.89 6.36
C THR A 532 -11.36 19.56 5.53
N PHE A 533 -11.53 19.17 4.27
CA PHE A 533 -10.44 18.89 3.35
C PHE A 533 -9.53 20.10 3.14
N ILE A 534 -10.11 21.28 2.85
CA ILE A 534 -9.37 22.53 2.68
C ILE A 534 -8.53 22.85 3.91
N ARG A 535 -9.16 22.80 5.10
CA ARG A 535 -8.49 23.10 6.36
C ARG A 535 -7.31 22.15 6.63
N GLU A 536 -7.50 20.85 6.47
CA GLU A 536 -6.42 19.88 6.71
C GLU A 536 -5.30 20.02 5.67
N VAL A 537 -5.60 20.28 4.39
CA VAL A 537 -4.57 20.54 3.37
C VAL A 537 -3.78 21.80 3.69
N HIS A 538 -4.43 22.90 4.10
CA HIS A 538 -3.74 24.12 4.54
C HIS A 538 -2.82 23.86 5.73
N ARG A 539 -3.23 23.01 6.68
CA ARG A 539 -2.41 22.60 7.82
C ARG A 539 -1.17 21.78 7.39
N VAL A 540 -1.33 20.86 6.44
CA VAL A 540 -0.20 20.09 5.91
C VAL A 540 0.76 21.00 5.15
N PHE A 541 0.23 21.88 4.29
CA PHE A 541 1.04 22.83 3.54
C PHE A 541 1.81 23.77 4.45
N SER A 542 1.16 24.34 5.45
CA SER A 542 1.83 25.28 6.37
C SER A 542 2.95 24.60 7.16
N CYS A 543 2.74 23.37 7.62
CA CYS A 543 3.74 22.55 8.30
C CYS A 543 4.97 22.28 7.41
N HIS A 544 4.75 21.86 6.17
CA HIS A 544 5.87 21.55 5.27
C HIS A 544 6.53 22.81 4.70
N LEU A 545 5.80 23.91 4.49
CA LEU A 545 6.40 25.19 4.11
C LEU A 545 7.47 25.61 5.12
N LEU A 546 7.12 25.57 6.42
CA LEU A 546 8.08 25.85 7.49
C LEU A 546 9.29 24.93 7.44
N ARG A 547 9.06 23.62 7.28
CA ARG A 547 10.12 22.62 7.26
C ARG A 547 11.07 22.84 6.07
N LEU A 548 10.51 23.07 4.88
CA LEU A 548 11.27 23.33 3.66
C LEU A 548 12.14 24.58 3.81
N CYS A 549 11.54 25.70 4.23
CA CYS A 549 12.29 26.95 4.42
C CYS A 549 13.31 26.86 5.56
N LYS A 550 13.08 26.04 6.58
CA LYS A 550 14.07 25.78 7.65
C LYS A 550 15.26 24.97 7.16
N LEU A 551 15.02 23.97 6.32
CA LEU A 551 16.09 23.15 5.73
C LEU A 551 16.88 23.96 4.70
N GLN A 552 16.18 24.81 3.93
CA GLN A 552 16.79 25.60 2.86
C GLN A 552 16.20 27.03 2.83
N PRO A 553 16.77 27.97 3.62
CA PRO A 553 16.29 29.35 3.69
C PRO A 553 16.30 30.10 2.36
N SER A 554 17.18 29.72 1.42
CA SER A 554 17.27 30.33 0.09
C SER A 554 15.99 30.17 -0.73
N LEU A 555 15.12 29.20 -0.41
CA LEU A 555 13.81 29.03 -1.03
C LEU A 555 12.91 30.26 -0.85
N VAL A 556 13.04 30.97 0.27
CA VAL A 556 12.29 32.21 0.53
C VAL A 556 12.71 33.32 -0.42
N MET A 557 14.00 33.35 -0.78
CA MET A 557 14.51 34.30 -1.78
C MET A 557 14.10 33.89 -3.19
N ASP A 558 14.12 32.58 -3.50
CA ASP A 558 13.71 32.09 -4.82
C ASP A 558 12.23 32.37 -5.10
N GLN A 559 11.38 32.30 -4.07
CA GLN A 559 9.93 32.53 -4.17
C GLN A 559 9.46 33.84 -3.52
N SER A 560 10.33 34.83 -3.39
CA SER A 560 10.01 36.05 -2.64
C SER A 560 8.84 36.84 -3.23
N HIS A 561 8.71 36.87 -4.56
CA HIS A 561 7.62 37.57 -5.24
C HIS A 561 6.26 36.97 -4.84
N GLU A 562 6.10 35.67 -5.05
CA GLU A 562 4.85 34.95 -4.80
C GLU A 562 4.50 34.89 -3.31
N LEU A 563 5.49 34.75 -2.43
CA LEU A 563 5.26 34.79 -0.98
C LEU A 563 4.78 36.17 -0.51
N VAL A 564 5.38 37.25 -1.03
CA VAL A 564 4.97 38.63 -0.69
C VAL A 564 3.59 38.95 -1.27
N GLU A 565 3.30 38.55 -2.51
CA GLU A 565 1.97 38.72 -3.12
C GLU A 565 0.89 37.97 -2.33
N PHE A 566 1.16 36.71 -1.96
CA PHE A 566 0.26 35.92 -1.13
C PHE A 566 0.02 36.58 0.24
N ALA A 567 1.08 37.07 0.88
CA ALA A 567 1.00 37.73 2.18
C ALA A 567 0.37 39.14 2.10
N GLY A 568 0.45 39.81 0.96
CA GLY A 568 -0.17 41.12 0.72
C GLY A 568 -1.67 41.03 0.41
N THR A 569 -2.23 39.84 0.20
CA THR A 569 -3.64 39.64 -0.14
C THR A 569 -4.49 39.45 1.13
N THR A 570 -5.22 40.48 1.56
CA THR A 570 -6.01 40.49 2.81
C THR A 570 -7.04 39.35 2.91
N ALA A 571 -7.62 38.90 1.79
CA ALA A 571 -8.56 37.79 1.78
C ALA A 571 -7.96 36.46 2.32
N ASN A 572 -6.63 36.29 2.21
CA ASN A 572 -5.95 35.09 2.71
C ASN A 572 -5.92 35.03 4.24
N VAL A 573 -6.04 36.16 4.94
CA VAL A 573 -6.14 36.22 6.41
C VAL A 573 -7.32 35.39 6.93
N TYR A 574 -8.47 35.50 6.24
CA TYR A 574 -9.71 34.86 6.67
C TYR A 574 -9.89 33.47 6.07
N ASN A 575 -9.56 33.30 4.78
CA ASN A 575 -9.85 32.06 4.06
C ASN A 575 -8.76 31.00 4.19
N LYS A 576 -7.56 31.39 4.64
CA LYS A 576 -6.35 30.54 4.64
C LYS A 576 -5.48 30.79 5.88
N GLU A 577 -6.11 31.04 7.02
CA GLU A 577 -5.49 31.48 8.28
C GLU A 577 -4.17 30.75 8.60
N GLU A 578 -4.18 29.41 8.60
CA GLU A 578 -3.02 28.60 8.96
C GLU A 578 -1.87 28.77 7.94
N MET A 579 -2.18 28.78 6.64
CA MET A 579 -1.16 28.98 5.60
C MET A 579 -0.61 30.41 5.63
N TYR A 580 -1.49 31.41 5.76
CA TYR A 580 -1.14 32.82 5.83
C TYR A 580 -0.20 33.12 7.00
N THR A 581 -0.55 32.64 8.19
CA THR A 581 0.28 32.81 9.40
C THR A 581 1.72 32.32 9.17
N HIS A 582 1.87 31.15 8.54
CA HIS A 582 3.18 30.57 8.31
C HIS A 582 3.95 31.23 7.16
N VAL A 583 3.29 31.70 6.10
CA VAL A 583 3.93 32.51 5.04
C VAL A 583 4.49 33.80 5.64
N VAL A 584 3.69 34.53 6.43
CA VAL A 584 4.14 35.76 7.12
C VAL A 584 5.30 35.47 8.06
N TRP A 585 5.24 34.36 8.81
CA TRP A 585 6.32 33.94 9.69
C TRP A 585 7.61 33.67 8.91
N VAL A 586 7.54 32.94 7.79
CA VAL A 586 8.69 32.59 6.94
C VAL A 586 9.34 33.85 6.35
N LEU A 587 8.54 34.79 5.84
CA LEU A 587 9.04 36.09 5.35
C LEU A 587 9.73 36.87 6.48
N GLY A 588 9.06 36.96 7.62
CA GLY A 588 9.59 37.61 8.82
C GLY A 588 10.87 36.95 9.33
N GLU A 589 11.05 35.65 9.19
CA GLU A 589 12.22 34.91 9.68
C GLU A 589 13.40 34.99 8.71
N TYR A 590 13.19 34.67 7.43
CA TYR A 590 14.27 34.35 6.50
C TYR A 590 14.62 35.47 5.49
N LEU A 591 13.82 36.54 5.37
CA LEU A 591 14.23 37.72 4.60
C LEU A 591 15.30 38.50 5.35
N SER A 592 16.53 37.98 5.30
CA SER A 592 17.71 38.49 5.97
C SER A 592 18.97 38.20 5.15
N VAL A 593 19.90 39.15 5.12
CA VAL A 593 21.23 38.97 4.50
C VAL A 593 22.00 37.82 5.17
N SER A 594 21.73 37.56 6.45
CA SER A 594 22.33 36.43 7.19
C SER A 594 21.84 35.06 6.72
N CYS A 595 20.67 35.00 6.09
CA CYS A 595 20.08 33.76 5.57
C CYS A 595 20.45 33.54 4.10
N ASP A 596 20.44 34.60 3.28
CA ASP A 596 20.84 34.56 1.89
C ASP A 596 21.40 35.93 1.45
N SER A 597 22.58 35.91 0.84
CA SER A 597 23.29 37.10 0.37
C SER A 597 22.53 37.94 -0.66
N ARG A 598 21.57 37.35 -1.37
CA ARG A 598 20.72 38.04 -2.36
C ARG A 598 19.66 38.94 -1.73
N CYS A 599 19.44 38.83 -0.41
CA CYS A 599 18.46 39.64 0.29
C CYS A 599 18.85 41.13 0.20
N SER A 600 17.96 41.96 -0.36
CA SER A 600 18.20 43.39 -0.54
C SER A 600 17.29 44.22 0.37
N VAL A 601 17.74 45.42 0.74
CA VAL A 601 16.93 46.38 1.51
C VAL A 601 15.62 46.70 0.78
N ARG A 602 15.65 46.77 -0.57
CA ARG A 602 14.46 47.01 -1.39
C ARG A 602 13.40 45.91 -1.20
N LEU A 603 13.81 44.65 -1.16
CA LEU A 603 12.90 43.53 -0.93
C LEU A 603 12.34 43.55 0.51
N ILE A 604 13.18 43.82 1.51
CA ILE A 604 12.74 43.95 2.91
C ILE A 604 11.67 45.05 3.02
N THR A 605 11.92 46.22 2.43
CA THR A 605 10.96 47.34 2.43
C THR A 605 9.67 46.98 1.71
N SER A 606 9.74 46.35 0.52
CA SER A 606 8.54 45.93 -0.22
C SER A 606 7.71 44.91 0.55
N CYS A 607 8.34 43.92 1.18
CA CYS A 607 7.64 42.96 2.04
C CYS A 607 7.03 43.66 3.26
N PHE A 608 7.75 44.59 3.91
CA PHE A 608 7.25 45.35 5.04
C PHE A 608 5.99 46.14 4.65
N GLU A 609 6.01 46.82 3.51
CA GLU A 609 4.88 47.62 3.02
C GLU A 609 3.64 46.77 2.74
N ALA A 610 3.81 45.60 2.13
CA ALA A 610 2.71 44.66 1.91
C ALA A 610 2.09 44.19 3.24
N LEU A 611 2.92 43.76 4.20
CA LEU A 611 2.44 43.29 5.50
C LEU A 611 1.83 44.42 6.34
N GLU A 612 2.38 45.63 6.28
CA GLU A 612 1.86 46.80 6.99
C GLU A 612 0.48 47.19 6.45
N ALA A 613 0.30 47.17 5.11
CA ALA A 613 -0.98 47.45 4.49
C ALA A 613 -2.06 46.46 4.96
N VAL A 614 -1.77 45.16 4.96
CA VAL A 614 -2.73 44.14 5.41
C VAL A 614 -3.02 44.30 6.91
N LEU A 615 -1.99 44.47 7.75
CA LEU A 615 -2.19 44.65 9.19
C LEU A 615 -3.04 45.89 9.48
N PHE A 616 -2.80 47.00 8.77
CA PHE A 616 -3.62 48.20 8.88
C PHE A 616 -5.05 47.94 8.45
N GLU A 617 -5.27 47.29 7.30
CA GLU A 617 -6.61 46.98 6.79
C GLU A 617 -7.43 46.16 7.80
N ILE A 618 -6.88 45.06 8.33
CA ILE A 618 -7.62 44.16 9.24
C ILE A 618 -7.83 44.74 10.65
N THR A 619 -7.03 45.75 11.04
CA THR A 619 -7.16 46.41 12.36
C THR A 619 -7.83 47.79 12.31
N SER A 620 -8.15 48.30 11.12
CA SER A 620 -8.86 49.57 10.93
C SER A 620 -10.26 49.39 10.33
N SER A 621 -10.52 48.26 9.68
CA SER A 621 -11.81 47.94 9.07
C SER A 621 -12.62 46.93 9.91
N THR A 622 -13.95 46.94 9.75
CA THR A 622 -14.80 45.86 10.24
C THR A 622 -14.60 44.60 9.39
N PRO A 623 -14.59 43.38 9.98
CA PRO A 623 -14.46 42.14 9.23
C PRO A 623 -15.52 42.02 8.11
N PRO A 624 -15.22 41.31 7.01
CA PRO A 624 -16.19 41.07 5.94
C PRO A 624 -17.47 40.41 6.47
N PRO A 625 -18.65 40.76 5.93
CA PRO A 625 -19.93 40.23 6.42
C PRO A 625 -19.94 38.70 6.33
N GLY A 626 -20.15 38.03 7.48
CA GLY A 626 -20.18 36.58 7.60
C GLY A 626 -18.82 35.90 7.83
N SER A 627 -17.72 36.65 7.90
CA SER A 627 -16.39 36.12 8.29
C SER A 627 -16.12 36.34 9.79
N PRO A 628 -15.45 35.39 10.48
CA PRO A 628 -15.01 35.62 11.85
C PRO A 628 -13.96 36.75 11.91
N CYS A 629 -13.74 37.30 13.11
CA CYS A 629 -12.62 38.21 13.35
C CYS A 629 -11.29 37.54 12.97
N PRO A 630 -10.26 38.30 12.54
CA PRO A 630 -8.93 37.76 12.33
C PRO A 630 -8.43 37.06 13.58
N ALA A 631 -7.83 35.88 13.43
CA ALA A 631 -7.29 35.16 14.57
C ALA A 631 -6.17 35.97 15.25
N PRO A 632 -6.10 36.00 16.60
CA PRO A 632 -5.09 36.75 17.35
C PRO A 632 -3.66 36.35 16.98
N ARG A 633 -3.47 35.06 16.67
CA ARG A 633 -2.19 34.51 16.19
C ARG A 633 -1.73 35.15 14.88
N VAL A 634 -2.65 35.47 13.97
CA VAL A 634 -2.31 36.14 12.70
C VAL A 634 -1.79 37.54 12.97
N ILE A 635 -2.51 38.31 13.80
CA ILE A 635 -2.16 39.71 14.14
C ILE A 635 -0.79 39.76 14.84
N THR A 636 -0.58 38.93 15.86
CA THR A 636 0.69 38.86 16.59
C THR A 636 1.86 38.40 15.71
N THR A 637 1.61 37.52 14.73
CA THR A 637 2.62 37.08 13.76
C THR A 637 2.98 38.20 12.77
N LEU A 638 1.99 38.94 12.27
CA LEU A 638 2.21 40.14 11.44
C LEU A 638 3.04 41.20 12.18
N MET A 639 2.66 41.53 13.41
CA MET A 639 3.40 42.47 14.26
C MET A 639 4.85 42.02 14.48
N SER A 640 5.05 40.73 14.76
CA SER A 640 6.39 40.16 14.97
C SER A 640 7.22 40.16 13.67
N ALA A 641 6.62 39.87 12.52
CA ALA A 641 7.29 39.91 11.22
C ALA A 641 7.70 41.35 10.85
N LEU A 642 6.82 42.33 11.02
CA LEU A 642 7.12 43.74 10.80
C LEU A 642 8.26 44.24 11.71
N ALA A 643 8.24 43.87 13.00
CA ALA A 643 9.31 44.22 13.93
C ALA A 643 10.66 43.58 13.52
N LYS A 644 10.66 42.32 13.07
CA LYS A 644 11.85 41.64 12.54
C LYS A 644 12.40 42.35 11.31
N LEU A 645 11.55 42.66 10.32
CA LEU A 645 11.96 43.37 9.11
C LEU A 645 12.49 44.77 9.43
N ALA A 646 11.85 45.50 10.34
CA ALA A 646 12.32 46.83 10.78
C ALA A 646 13.65 46.78 11.55
N SER A 647 13.90 45.72 12.32
CA SER A 647 15.20 45.53 12.97
C SER A 647 16.35 45.28 11.98
N ARG A 648 16.04 44.85 10.75
CA ARG A 648 17.01 44.66 9.66
C ARG A 648 17.18 45.90 8.78
N SER A 649 16.19 46.79 8.77
CA SER A 649 16.18 48.04 8.00
C SER A 649 15.65 49.17 8.90
N HIS A 650 16.57 49.88 9.54
CA HIS A 650 16.25 50.82 10.62
C HIS A 650 15.33 51.98 10.19
N ASP A 651 15.31 52.33 8.90
CA ASP A 651 14.42 53.36 8.34
C ASP A 651 12.93 53.01 8.52
N LEU A 652 12.61 51.72 8.73
CA LEU A 652 11.23 51.24 8.93
C LEU A 652 10.80 51.27 10.41
N ILE A 653 11.73 51.42 11.36
CA ILE A 653 11.43 51.40 12.80
C ILE A 653 10.37 52.45 13.19
N PRO A 654 10.45 53.72 12.75
CA PRO A 654 9.45 54.73 13.12
C PRO A 654 8.01 54.35 12.70
N ARG A 655 7.84 53.68 11.55
CA ARG A 655 6.53 53.27 11.01
C ARG A 655 5.89 52.21 11.90
N VAL A 656 6.61 51.12 12.18
CA VAL A 656 6.09 50.04 13.04
C VAL A 656 5.90 50.52 14.48
N SER A 657 6.82 51.34 15.02
CA SER A 657 6.68 51.89 16.37
C SER A 657 5.44 52.77 16.53
N LEU A 658 5.07 53.53 15.50
CA LEU A 658 3.84 54.32 15.49
C LEU A 658 2.59 53.43 15.58
N PHE A 659 2.52 52.36 14.78
CA PHE A 659 1.42 51.39 14.87
C PHE A 659 1.33 50.73 16.25
N LEU A 660 2.44 50.18 16.75
CA LEU A 660 2.49 49.51 18.05
C LEU A 660 2.12 50.45 19.21
N SER A 661 2.51 51.73 19.13
CA SER A 661 2.12 52.73 20.13
C SER A 661 0.62 53.04 20.12
N LYS A 662 -0.03 52.99 18.95
CA LYS A 662 -1.48 53.21 18.81
C LYS A 662 -2.28 52.05 19.39
N LEU A 663 -1.80 50.81 19.29
CA LEU A 663 -2.45 49.64 19.91
C LEU A 663 -2.67 49.83 21.42
N ARG A 664 -1.76 50.52 22.11
CA ARG A 664 -1.91 50.86 23.54
C ARG A 664 -3.09 51.78 23.85
N SER A 665 -3.50 52.62 22.89
CA SER A 665 -4.67 53.49 23.05
C SER A 665 -5.99 52.74 22.84
N VAL A 666 -5.95 51.57 22.18
CA VAL A 666 -7.13 50.75 21.87
C VAL A 666 -7.74 50.15 23.14
N THR A 667 -6.90 49.66 24.08
CA THR A 667 -7.38 49.14 25.38
C THR A 667 -8.00 50.20 26.29
N ARG A 668 -7.75 51.48 26.03
CA ARG A 668 -8.39 52.59 26.78
C ARG A 668 -9.78 52.93 26.25
N CYS A 669 -10.14 52.48 25.05
CA CYS A 669 -11.36 52.88 24.34
C CYS A 669 -12.49 51.84 24.36
N GLY A 670 -12.25 50.63 24.92
CA GLY A 670 -13.22 49.54 25.01
C GLY A 670 -13.08 48.47 23.92
N SER A 671 -14.15 47.71 23.68
CA SER A 671 -14.24 46.63 22.67
C SER A 671 -13.92 47.12 21.26
N VAL A 672 -13.23 46.30 20.48
CA VAL A 672 -12.72 46.65 19.15
C VAL A 672 -13.41 45.78 18.10
N THR A 673 -13.72 46.36 16.94
CA THR A 673 -14.48 45.68 15.88
C THR A 673 -13.79 44.47 15.27
N TRP A 674 -12.46 44.37 15.40
CA TRP A 674 -11.64 43.28 14.85
C TRP A 674 -11.18 42.26 15.90
N CYS A 675 -11.54 42.41 17.17
CA CYS A 675 -11.23 41.47 18.23
C CYS A 675 -12.42 41.31 19.17
N SER A 676 -13.06 40.14 19.11
CA SER A 676 -14.26 39.85 19.91
C SER A 676 -13.96 39.45 21.35
N ASP A 677 -12.81 38.82 21.60
CA ASP A 677 -12.39 38.35 22.93
C ASP A 677 -11.44 39.36 23.59
N GLU A 678 -11.70 39.67 24.87
CA GLU A 678 -10.88 40.58 25.67
C GLU A 678 -9.52 39.97 26.04
N GLU A 679 -9.45 38.65 26.30
CA GLU A 679 -8.19 37.98 26.64
C GLU A 679 -7.22 38.00 25.46
N ASP A 680 -7.75 37.74 24.26
CA ASP A 680 -7.00 37.82 23.01
C ASP A 680 -6.51 39.25 22.72
N LEU A 681 -7.36 40.25 22.97
CA LEU A 681 -6.99 41.66 22.80
C LEU A 681 -5.85 42.04 23.75
N VAL A 682 -5.91 41.59 25.01
CA VAL A 682 -4.84 41.78 25.99
C VAL A 682 -3.55 41.13 25.48
N ALA A 683 -3.58 39.88 25.02
CA ALA A 683 -2.41 39.19 24.50
C ALA A 683 -1.77 39.92 23.30
N ILE A 684 -2.59 40.42 22.37
CA ILE A 684 -2.13 41.21 21.22
C ILE A 684 -1.45 42.51 21.68
N VAL A 685 -2.06 43.24 22.61
CA VAL A 685 -1.52 44.51 23.10
C VAL A 685 -0.24 44.30 23.91
N THR A 686 -0.21 43.30 24.80
CA THR A 686 1.00 42.92 25.53
C THR A 686 2.14 42.61 24.57
N ARG A 687 1.88 41.80 23.53
CA ARG A 687 2.88 41.51 22.50
C ARG A 687 3.34 42.77 21.75
N GLY A 688 2.42 43.70 21.48
CA GLY A 688 2.75 44.96 20.84
C GLY A 688 3.64 45.86 21.70
N GLU A 689 3.38 45.92 23.01
CA GLU A 689 4.19 46.68 23.96
C GLU A 689 5.61 46.09 24.09
N GLU A 690 5.74 44.77 24.13
CA GLU A 690 7.05 44.08 24.12
C GLU A 690 7.87 44.47 22.89
N LEU A 691 7.28 44.34 21.70
CA LEU A 691 7.95 44.65 20.43
C LEU A 691 8.30 46.14 20.34
N TRP A 692 7.40 47.02 20.77
CA TRP A 692 7.65 48.47 20.79
C TRP A 692 8.80 48.82 21.73
N SER A 693 8.84 48.20 22.91
CA SER A 693 9.92 48.41 23.88
C SER A 693 11.27 47.96 23.32
N LEU A 694 11.33 46.77 22.68
CA LEU A 694 12.54 46.24 22.05
C LEU A 694 13.08 47.18 20.96
N LEU A 695 12.20 47.69 20.10
CA LEU A 695 12.58 48.52 18.94
C LEU A 695 13.15 49.90 19.32
N LYS A 696 12.99 50.35 20.57
CA LYS A 696 13.66 51.58 21.08
C LYS A 696 15.19 51.45 21.09
N THR A 697 15.68 50.22 21.15
CA THR A 697 17.11 49.88 21.14
C THR A 697 17.40 49.01 19.91
N PRO A 698 17.64 49.59 18.72
CA PRO A 698 17.73 48.84 17.46
C PRO A 698 18.75 47.69 17.48
N GLY A 699 19.94 47.90 18.07
CA GLY A 699 20.95 46.85 18.18
C GLY A 699 20.51 45.65 19.03
N VAL A 700 19.80 45.91 20.14
CA VAL A 700 19.23 44.84 20.98
C VAL A 700 18.07 44.16 20.24
N ALA A 701 17.20 44.93 19.58
CA ALA A 701 16.11 44.39 18.77
C ALA A 701 16.62 43.44 17.70
N GLN A 702 17.68 43.82 16.96
CA GLN A 702 18.30 42.96 15.95
C GLN A 702 18.87 41.68 16.58
N SER A 703 19.52 41.75 17.74
CA SER A 703 20.05 40.55 18.41
C SER A 703 18.98 39.58 18.94
N VAL A 704 17.84 40.12 19.40
CA VAL A 704 16.75 39.35 20.03
C VAL A 704 15.77 38.81 18.97
N LEU A 705 15.40 39.63 17.99
CA LEU A 705 14.43 39.28 16.94
C LEU A 705 15.07 38.52 15.78
N THR A 706 16.38 38.67 15.60
CA THR A 706 17.20 37.99 14.57
C THR A 706 18.48 37.41 15.18
N PRO A 707 18.35 36.43 16.09
CA PRO A 707 19.52 35.80 16.70
C PRO A 707 20.36 35.09 15.62
N SER A 708 21.68 35.15 15.75
CA SER A 708 22.56 34.40 14.85
C SER A 708 22.39 32.89 15.06
N ALA A 709 22.60 32.08 14.00
CA ALA A 709 22.46 30.62 14.07
C ALA A 709 23.39 29.95 15.11
N HIS A 710 24.40 30.68 15.60
CA HIS A 710 25.35 30.18 16.59
C HIS A 710 24.80 30.35 18.02
N VAL A 711 23.99 31.38 18.27
CA VAL A 711 23.32 31.63 19.56
C VAL A 711 22.24 30.58 19.84
N THR A 712 21.66 29.97 18.80
CA THR A 712 20.66 28.89 18.91
C THR A 712 21.27 27.49 19.08
N THR A 713 22.60 27.36 19.06
CA THR A 713 23.27 26.10 19.41
C THR A 713 23.33 25.93 20.93
N PRO A 714 23.09 24.72 21.47
CA PRO A 714 23.00 24.49 22.92
C PRO A 714 24.29 24.76 23.70
N GLN A 715 25.41 25.07 23.03
CA GLN A 715 26.67 25.47 23.69
C GLN A 715 26.50 26.77 24.49
N TRP A 716 25.75 27.74 23.98
CA TRP A 716 25.51 29.04 24.65
C TRP A 716 24.47 28.97 25.77
N HIS A 717 23.75 27.84 25.86
CA HIS A 717 22.76 27.57 26.92
C HIS A 717 23.29 26.65 28.02
N LYS A 718 24.45 26.01 27.83
CA LYS A 718 25.07 25.10 28.83
C LYS A 718 26.13 25.78 29.69
N ASP A 719 26.75 26.83 29.20
CA ASP A 719 27.77 27.54 29.96
C ASP A 719 27.13 28.64 30.81
N THR A 720 27.06 28.41 32.12
CA THR A 720 26.48 29.31 33.11
C THR A 720 27.12 30.70 33.09
N ASN A 721 28.32 30.85 32.52
CA ASN A 721 29.03 32.12 32.45
C ASN A 721 28.78 32.94 31.17
N VAL A 722 28.12 32.36 30.15
CA VAL A 722 27.95 33.00 28.81
C VAL A 722 26.47 33.15 28.40
N SER A 723 25.54 32.71 29.26
CA SER A 723 24.10 32.71 28.93
C SER A 723 23.53 34.11 28.67
N MET A 724 22.68 34.23 27.66
CA MET A 724 21.97 35.46 27.25
C MET A 724 21.27 36.20 28.42
N PRO A 725 20.64 35.52 29.41
CA PRO A 725 20.08 36.19 30.59
C PRO A 725 21.12 36.93 31.44
N LEU A 726 22.38 36.46 31.47
CA LEU A 726 23.49 37.12 32.16
C LEU A 726 24.05 38.28 31.36
N GLN A 727 24.17 38.15 30.03
CA GLN A 727 24.52 39.29 29.17
C GLN A 727 23.46 40.40 29.23
N MET A 728 22.18 40.03 29.24
CA MET A 728 21.10 40.99 29.46
C MET A 728 21.20 41.61 30.85
N ARG A 729 21.39 40.84 31.94
CA ARG A 729 21.61 41.43 33.27
C ARG A 729 22.83 42.36 33.34
N ALA A 730 23.94 42.00 32.70
CA ALA A 730 25.17 42.79 32.67
C ALA A 730 24.98 44.09 31.86
N LEU A 731 24.32 44.02 30.71
CA LEU A 731 23.95 45.20 29.92
C LEU A 731 22.97 46.09 30.70
N THR A 732 21.94 45.51 31.33
CA THR A 732 21.00 46.25 32.16
C THR A 732 21.70 46.92 33.34
N SER A 733 22.68 46.27 33.98
CA SER A 733 23.46 46.87 35.07
C SER A 733 24.40 47.98 34.60
N LEU A 734 24.93 47.89 33.37
CA LEU A 734 25.78 48.92 32.76
C LEU A 734 24.96 50.14 32.28
N THR A 735 23.73 49.92 31.81
CA THR A 735 22.84 51.02 31.40
C THR A 735 22.13 51.70 32.58
N HIS A 736 22.17 51.10 33.78
CA HIS A 736 21.58 51.67 34.99
C HIS A 736 22.58 52.32 35.96
N SER A 737 23.83 52.51 35.58
CA SER A 737 24.78 53.32 36.35
C SER A 737 24.91 54.75 35.81
N GLN A 738 23.86 55.54 36.10
CA GLN A 738 23.79 56.99 36.40
C GLN A 738 22.50 57.62 35.86
#